data_AF-A0A4Z0YDV4-F1
#
_entry.id   AF-A0A4Z0YDV4-F1
#
_cell.length_a   1.000
_cell.length_b   1.000
_cell.length_c   1.000
_cell.angle_alpha   90.00
_cell.angle_beta   90.00
_cell.angle_gamma   90.00
#
_symmetry.space_group_name_H-M   'P 1'
#
loop_
_entity.id
_entity.type
_entity.pdbx_description
1 polymer ?
#
loop_
_entity_poly.entity_id
_entity_poly.type
_entity_poly.pdbx_seq_one_letter_code
_entity_poly.pdbx_strand_id
1 'polypeptide(L)'
;MASVNATNGHTNGMDSAGLAEALLEPKKLVLCFDGTGNTFSGSNADTNVVKLLNKLDRHAPHQFHYYQTGIGTYDINEKSVNKTWFGEMRSSIAMTIDQGIGNTFDAHVMAGYRFLMKFYDTVSNYYAQITTKNYLVADFYNSKGAKIYLFGFSAKFLARMVNTVGLLCKGNEEMIPFAYRLYQRYLAGEIEDFTAQQAACDDDDCASADGENPMLEDNEEGDHSPHGHNFELAHNEILAFSNTFCRKEIVAYMSGSQEVTEERNIKVYFLGLWDCVNSVAPLERHTPVPVPVKGTARFVRHAVSVDERRVKFKPALLSQDVRATADNDSEDLKEVWFPGCHGDVGGGWPAVAENPLDTNAASSKWTVWQRVRNLFTTRKPTEASKDVRADPFQMSDIPLAWMIRELELVGEYDKAAAIQFSKTLGGFKRAFQKRKKQALNGAIHDSLKFGHGTGFFKVLLWKFMEVLPTITRWELEKNAWVHVRFPLNAGASRDIPRDAVLHESLIWRLKNNAAYSPSNNHGGSENGCLKHKGTVASLAEVNESSTSNQGAFGIASQIAPDPDHQTKGFQGFTSLVWVKGYSSQGIVTTIGTTTQKGAAATPGIGYCGGLDDPTIATNGDEVDGPGFWITKKDDSPEVNYFLYENSRDEHPWKYLSLPTGATAFVSVCGTWQGRVVRGIPKINLDGKVHNLGTWFKSSVAPNGWMWGDISFLEGCDGGGSIATTDGSNVSRECYEDLLAGAPSSALATKETGTKVLAKLVGDTPNQVAKDWELSKCSTGEIWIDGGNSGPVIKSTNGRLEFVFYKGKA
;
A
#
# COMPACT_ATOMS: atom_id res chain seq x y z
N MET A 1 -15.13 -48.99 -15.50
CA MET A 1 -16.24 -49.77 -14.92
C MET A 1 -15.97 -49.99 -13.44
N ALA A 2 -16.69 -49.26 -12.59
CA ALA A 2 -16.96 -49.64 -11.20
C ALA A 2 -18.26 -48.90 -10.83
N SER A 3 -19.37 -49.62 -10.84
CA SER A 3 -20.69 -49.10 -10.50
C SER A 3 -20.83 -49.04 -8.98
N VAL A 4 -21.17 -47.88 -8.43
CA VAL A 4 -21.65 -47.75 -7.05
C VAL A 4 -23.16 -47.57 -7.11
N ASN A 5 -23.89 -48.60 -6.64
CA ASN A 5 -25.33 -48.59 -6.44
C ASN A 5 -25.71 -47.55 -5.38
N ALA A 6 -26.56 -46.59 -5.75
CA ALA A 6 -27.25 -45.74 -4.81
C ALA A 6 -28.52 -46.45 -4.32
N THR A 7 -28.49 -46.94 -3.08
CA THR A 7 -29.69 -47.33 -2.34
C THR A 7 -30.20 -46.16 -1.50
N ASN A 8 -31.50 -45.92 -1.60
CA ASN A 8 -32.32 -44.91 -0.94
C ASN A 8 -31.99 -44.67 0.55
N GLY A 9 -31.75 -43.41 0.89
CA GLY A 9 -31.76 -42.89 2.26
C GLY A 9 -32.06 -41.39 2.23
N HIS A 10 -33.21 -41.00 2.78
CA HIS A 10 -33.75 -39.65 2.85
C HIS A 10 -32.72 -38.54 3.11
N THR A 11 -32.54 -37.64 2.15
CA THR A 11 -32.01 -36.29 2.39
C THR A 11 -33.04 -35.26 1.93
N ASN A 12 -33.34 -34.33 2.83
CA ASN A 12 -34.28 -33.24 2.62
C ASN A 12 -33.81 -32.31 1.50
N GLY A 13 -34.78 -31.82 0.73
CA GLY A 13 -34.67 -30.94 -0.43
C GLY A 13 -33.54 -29.91 -0.41
N MET A 14 -32.47 -30.22 -1.14
CA MET A 14 -31.68 -29.24 -1.86
C MET A 14 -31.98 -29.47 -3.35
N ASP A 15 -32.37 -28.42 -4.05
CA ASP A 15 -32.55 -28.45 -5.50
C ASP A 15 -31.20 -28.68 -6.20
N SER A 16 -31.23 -29.12 -7.46
CA SER A 16 -30.02 -29.36 -8.26
C SER A 16 -29.16 -28.11 -8.46
N ALA A 17 -29.73 -26.92 -8.26
CA ALA A 17 -29.03 -25.64 -8.31
C ALA A 17 -28.19 -25.41 -7.04
N GLY A 18 -28.74 -25.65 -5.84
CA GLY A 18 -28.01 -25.53 -4.58
C GLY A 18 -26.89 -26.56 -4.43
N LEU A 19 -27.03 -27.73 -5.03
CA LEU A 19 -25.95 -28.73 -5.08
C LEU A 19 -24.80 -28.30 -6.03
N ALA A 20 -25.12 -27.64 -7.14
CA ALA A 20 -24.14 -27.08 -8.08
C ALA A 20 -23.42 -25.86 -7.48
N GLU A 21 -24.12 -25.01 -6.75
CA GLU A 21 -23.57 -23.83 -6.05
C GLU A 21 -22.65 -24.23 -4.89
N ALA A 22 -23.01 -25.27 -4.12
CA ALA A 22 -22.14 -25.85 -3.09
C ALA A 22 -20.86 -26.50 -3.65
N LEU A 23 -20.88 -26.98 -4.90
CA LEU A 23 -19.70 -27.49 -5.61
C LEU A 23 -18.80 -26.37 -6.19
N LEU A 24 -19.27 -25.12 -6.18
CA LEU A 24 -18.59 -23.93 -6.73
C LEU A 24 -17.94 -23.03 -5.66
N GLU A 25 -18.19 -23.26 -4.36
CA GLU A 25 -17.58 -22.46 -3.30
C GLU A 25 -16.05 -22.69 -3.19
N PRO A 26 -15.22 -21.63 -3.22
CA PRO A 26 -13.78 -21.78 -3.09
C PRO A 26 -13.42 -22.23 -1.66
N LYS A 27 -12.38 -23.07 -1.55
CA LYS A 27 -11.81 -23.43 -0.25
C LYS A 27 -11.22 -22.19 0.43
N LYS A 28 -11.49 -22.01 1.72
CA LYS A 28 -10.97 -20.92 2.56
C LYS A 28 -9.90 -21.48 3.49
N LEU A 29 -8.66 -21.08 3.30
CA LEU A 29 -7.52 -21.53 4.10
C LEU A 29 -7.13 -20.42 5.08
N VAL A 30 -7.41 -20.59 6.36
CA VAL A 30 -7.17 -19.58 7.39
C VAL A 30 -6.00 -20.00 8.28
N LEU A 31 -4.89 -19.27 8.20
CA LEU A 31 -3.68 -19.54 8.96
C LEU A 31 -3.44 -18.44 10.00
N CYS A 32 -3.29 -18.85 11.25
CA CYS A 32 -3.13 -18.00 12.41
C CYS A 32 -1.76 -18.25 13.07
N PHE A 33 -0.84 -17.29 12.93
CA PHE A 33 0.49 -17.32 13.51
C PHE A 33 0.52 -16.45 14.76
N ASP A 34 0.65 -17.08 15.92
CA ASP A 34 0.65 -16.35 17.19
C ASP A 34 1.96 -15.58 17.42
N GLY A 35 1.88 -14.53 18.24
CA GLY A 35 3.00 -13.66 18.56
C GLY A 35 4.05 -14.34 19.46
N THR A 36 5.31 -13.98 19.23
CA THR A 36 6.48 -14.46 19.96
C THR A 36 6.33 -14.32 21.49
N GLY A 37 6.55 -15.41 22.23
CA GLY A 37 6.46 -15.40 23.70
C GLY A 37 5.05 -15.41 24.31
N ASN A 38 4.02 -15.68 23.51
CA ASN A 38 2.66 -15.88 23.99
C ASN A 38 2.31 -17.37 24.08
N THR A 39 1.82 -17.78 25.25
CA THR A 39 1.30 -19.13 25.46
C THR A 39 -0.21 -19.04 25.62
N PHE A 40 -0.94 -20.01 25.07
CA PHE A 40 -2.37 -20.12 25.28
C PHE A 40 -2.69 -20.22 26.78
N SER A 41 -3.49 -19.29 27.28
CA SER A 41 -3.88 -19.20 28.69
C SER A 41 -5.35 -19.58 28.91
N GLY A 42 -6.19 -19.51 27.88
CA GLY A 42 -7.63 -19.75 28.02
C GLY A 42 -8.31 -18.67 28.87
N SER A 43 -7.83 -17.43 28.76
CA SER A 43 -8.31 -16.26 29.51
C SER A 43 -8.41 -15.05 28.59
N ASN A 44 -8.91 -13.92 29.09
CA ASN A 44 -8.88 -12.69 28.31
C ASN A 44 -7.47 -12.29 27.85
N ALA A 45 -6.40 -12.72 28.53
CA ALA A 45 -5.02 -12.39 28.19
C ALA A 45 -4.48 -13.11 26.93
N ASP A 46 -5.27 -13.96 26.29
CA ASP A 46 -4.91 -14.55 25.00
C ASP A 46 -4.73 -13.47 23.92
N THR A 47 -3.94 -13.78 22.89
CA THR A 47 -3.69 -12.85 21.79
C THR A 47 -4.91 -12.68 20.89
N ASN A 48 -4.92 -11.61 20.10
CA ASN A 48 -5.96 -11.38 19.11
C ASN A 48 -6.00 -12.47 18.04
N VAL A 49 -4.87 -13.10 17.73
CA VAL A 49 -4.79 -14.26 16.83
C VAL A 49 -5.61 -15.44 17.39
N VAL A 50 -5.39 -15.80 18.65
CA VAL A 50 -6.14 -16.87 19.33
C VAL A 50 -7.61 -16.49 19.48
N LYS A 51 -7.90 -15.25 19.87
CA LYS A 51 -9.27 -14.76 20.03
C LYS A 51 -10.02 -14.75 18.69
N LEU A 52 -9.37 -14.43 17.58
CA LEU A 52 -9.94 -14.52 16.24
C LEU A 52 -10.22 -15.97 15.87
N LEU A 53 -9.25 -16.87 16.05
CA LEU A 53 -9.42 -18.31 15.79
C LEU A 53 -10.62 -18.91 16.56
N ASN A 54 -10.87 -18.45 17.79
CA ASN A 54 -12.03 -18.86 18.59
C ASN A 54 -13.39 -18.33 18.06
N LYS A 55 -13.37 -17.33 17.17
CA LYS A 55 -14.57 -16.78 16.53
C LYS A 55 -14.85 -17.40 15.17
N LEU A 56 -13.92 -18.15 14.59
CA LEU A 56 -14.11 -18.84 13.32
C LEU A 56 -14.96 -20.09 13.49
N ASP A 57 -15.83 -20.39 12.53
CA ASP A 57 -16.58 -21.65 12.51
C ASP A 57 -15.68 -22.79 12.03
N ARG A 58 -15.42 -23.75 12.92
CA ARG A 58 -14.60 -24.95 12.67
C ARG A 58 -15.36 -26.06 11.94
N HIS A 59 -16.68 -25.96 11.88
CA HIS A 59 -17.55 -26.92 11.21
C HIS A 59 -18.01 -26.44 9.84
N ALA A 60 -17.63 -25.21 9.46
CA ALA A 60 -17.96 -24.66 8.15
C ALA A 60 -17.33 -25.53 7.04
N PRO A 61 -18.13 -26.00 6.06
CA PRO A 61 -17.60 -26.77 4.96
C PRO A 61 -16.63 -25.89 4.15
N HIS A 62 -15.62 -26.51 3.54
CA HIS A 62 -14.61 -25.83 2.73
C HIS A 62 -13.77 -24.75 3.44
N GLN A 63 -13.88 -24.58 4.77
CA GLN A 63 -13.05 -23.67 5.56
C GLN A 63 -12.09 -24.46 6.47
N PHE A 64 -10.78 -24.30 6.25
CA PHE A 64 -9.74 -25.01 6.97
C PHE A 64 -8.92 -24.03 7.82
N HIS A 65 -8.61 -24.44 9.05
CA HIS A 65 -7.86 -23.61 10.00
C HIS A 65 -6.50 -24.23 10.31
N TYR A 66 -5.48 -23.39 10.37
CA TYR A 66 -4.16 -23.72 10.87
C TYR A 66 -3.80 -22.74 11.97
N TYR A 67 -3.30 -23.26 13.09
CA TYR A 67 -2.80 -22.45 14.18
C TYR A 67 -1.39 -22.87 14.52
N GLN A 68 -0.52 -21.87 14.67
CA GLN A 68 0.83 -22.06 15.13
C GLN A 68 1.08 -21.16 16.34
N THR A 69 1.65 -21.75 17.39
CA THR A 69 2.03 -21.01 18.60
C THR A 69 3.15 -20.03 18.29
N GLY A 70 3.36 -19.07 19.20
CA GLY A 70 4.42 -18.08 19.04
C GLY A 70 5.82 -18.68 19.06
N ILE A 71 6.76 -17.98 18.42
CA ILE A 71 8.19 -18.33 18.45
C ILE A 71 8.69 -18.34 19.91
N GLY A 72 9.47 -19.36 20.26
CA GLY A 72 10.04 -19.54 21.61
C GLY A 72 9.05 -20.02 22.68
N THR A 73 7.92 -20.63 22.29
CA THR A 73 6.90 -21.18 23.22
C THR A 73 7.10 -22.66 23.56
N TYR A 74 7.84 -23.41 22.73
CA TYR A 74 8.23 -24.80 22.98
C TYR A 74 9.74 -24.92 23.15
N ASP A 75 10.15 -25.61 24.23
CA ASP A 75 11.54 -26.04 24.47
C ASP A 75 11.72 -27.35 23.69
N ILE A 76 12.30 -27.29 22.48
CA ILE A 76 12.49 -28.48 21.60
C ILE A 76 13.44 -29.53 22.22
N ASN A 77 14.02 -29.23 23.38
CA ASN A 77 14.93 -30.09 24.14
C ASN A 77 14.40 -30.38 25.56
N GLU A 78 13.16 -30.86 25.69
CA GLU A 78 12.65 -31.36 26.97
C GLU A 78 13.36 -32.65 27.40
N LYS A 79 14.40 -32.51 28.23
CA LYS A 79 14.89 -33.54 29.16
C LYS A 79 14.91 -33.01 30.59
N SER A 80 13.73 -32.65 31.14
CA SER A 80 13.40 -32.80 32.57
C SER A 80 12.21 -31.92 32.96
N VAL A 81 11.27 -32.54 33.67
CA VAL A 81 10.01 -31.93 34.14
C VAL A 81 10.18 -31.20 35.48
N ASN A 82 11.41 -31.12 36.02
CA ASN A 82 11.73 -30.48 37.30
C ASN A 82 12.81 -29.40 37.11
N LYS A 83 12.40 -28.16 36.79
CA LYS A 83 13.32 -27.01 36.70
C LYS A 83 13.53 -26.42 38.10
N THR A 84 14.78 -26.25 38.54
CA THR A 84 15.14 -25.48 39.75
C THR A 84 14.95 -23.97 39.48
N TRP A 85 14.84 -23.11 40.52
CA TRP A 85 14.74 -21.64 40.36
C TRP A 85 15.74 -21.09 39.33
N PHE A 86 17.01 -21.46 39.43
CA PHE A 86 18.04 -21.02 38.47
C PHE A 86 17.78 -21.49 37.03
N GLY A 87 17.18 -22.67 36.85
CA GLY A 87 16.76 -23.19 35.54
C GLY A 87 15.55 -22.46 34.96
N GLU A 88 14.56 -22.10 35.79
CA GLU A 88 13.42 -21.26 35.37
C GLU A 88 13.87 -19.85 34.97
N MET A 89 14.80 -19.26 35.73
CA MET A 89 15.35 -17.94 35.42
C MET A 89 16.18 -17.96 34.12
N ARG A 90 17.04 -18.97 33.91
CA ARG A 90 17.78 -19.13 32.65
C ARG A 90 16.85 -19.39 31.47
N SER A 91 15.82 -20.22 31.64
CA SER A 91 14.82 -20.50 30.60
C SER A 91 14.00 -19.26 30.27
N SER A 92 13.59 -18.46 31.27
CA SER A 92 12.90 -17.19 31.03
C SER A 92 13.79 -16.15 30.32
N ILE A 93 15.09 -16.12 30.60
CA ILE A 93 16.04 -15.24 29.91
C ILE A 93 16.25 -15.74 28.48
N ALA A 94 16.48 -17.03 28.28
CA ALA A 94 16.64 -17.64 26.96
C ALA A 94 15.41 -17.43 26.07
N MET A 95 14.19 -17.69 26.59
CA MET A 95 12.95 -17.39 25.88
C MET A 95 12.79 -15.90 25.55
N THR A 96 13.28 -14.99 26.42
CA THR A 96 13.21 -13.55 26.15
C THR A 96 14.27 -13.10 25.12
N ILE A 97 15.42 -13.78 25.08
CA ILE A 97 16.44 -13.57 24.06
C ILE A 97 15.96 -14.14 22.71
N ASP A 98 15.37 -15.33 22.69
CA ASP A 98 14.74 -15.91 21.51
C ASP A 98 13.56 -15.06 21.04
N GLN A 99 12.86 -14.37 21.95
CA GLN A 99 11.83 -13.40 21.59
C GLN A 99 12.36 -12.20 20.78
N GLY A 100 13.66 -11.91 20.88
CA GLY A 100 14.31 -10.83 20.15
C GLY A 100 15.36 -11.29 19.12
N ILE A 101 15.51 -12.60 18.89
CA ILE A 101 16.51 -13.17 17.94
C ILE A 101 15.86 -14.18 16.97
N GLY A 102 14.79 -14.90 17.36
CA GLY A 102 13.94 -15.65 16.45
C GLY A 102 14.46 -17.02 15.97
N ASN A 103 15.31 -17.73 16.71
CA ASN A 103 16.05 -18.91 16.23
C ASN A 103 15.21 -20.09 15.65
N THR A 104 13.88 -20.10 15.80
CA THR A 104 12.96 -21.13 15.25
C THR A 104 12.01 -20.58 14.17
N PHE A 105 12.22 -19.34 13.72
CA PHE A 105 11.35 -18.64 12.79
C PHE A 105 11.16 -19.37 11.44
N ASP A 106 12.22 -19.97 10.92
CA ASP A 106 12.22 -20.72 9.66
C ASP A 106 11.28 -21.93 9.69
N ALA A 107 11.31 -22.70 10.77
CA ALA A 107 10.41 -23.83 10.98
C ALA A 107 8.94 -23.39 10.99
N HIS A 108 8.67 -22.18 11.49
CA HIS A 108 7.32 -21.63 11.56
C HIS A 108 6.76 -21.34 10.17
N VAL A 109 7.50 -20.58 9.35
CA VAL A 109 7.12 -20.26 7.96
C VAL A 109 6.99 -21.53 7.12
N MET A 110 7.96 -22.46 7.21
CA MET A 110 7.92 -23.73 6.48
C MET A 110 6.72 -24.61 6.85
N ALA A 111 6.29 -24.61 8.12
CA ALA A 111 5.13 -25.38 8.55
C ALA A 111 3.80 -24.81 7.99
N GLY A 112 3.66 -23.49 7.98
CA GLY A 112 2.55 -22.81 7.32
C GLY A 112 2.53 -23.07 5.81
N TYR A 113 3.69 -22.99 5.16
CA TYR A 113 3.86 -23.34 3.74
C TYR A 113 3.44 -24.77 3.44
N ARG A 114 3.83 -25.73 4.29
CA ARG A 114 3.41 -27.14 4.17
C ARG A 114 1.91 -27.30 4.27
N PHE A 115 1.25 -26.55 5.16
CA PHE A 115 -0.21 -26.56 5.27
C PHE A 115 -0.87 -26.05 3.99
N LEU A 116 -0.42 -24.91 3.45
CA LEU A 116 -0.90 -24.39 2.17
C LEU A 116 -0.71 -25.42 1.06
N MET A 117 0.49 -26.00 0.93
CA MET A 117 0.80 -26.99 -0.10
C MET A 117 -0.14 -28.21 -0.07
N LYS A 118 -0.57 -28.62 1.13
CA LYS A 118 -1.44 -29.79 1.33
C LYS A 118 -2.91 -29.54 1.00
N PHE A 119 -3.42 -28.34 1.34
CA PHE A 119 -4.85 -28.02 1.29
C PHE A 119 -5.24 -27.05 0.19
N TYR A 120 -4.27 -26.38 -0.43
CA TYR A 120 -4.50 -25.61 -1.64
C TYR A 120 -4.81 -26.57 -2.78
N ASP A 121 -5.99 -26.42 -3.36
CA ASP A 121 -6.38 -27.08 -4.60
C ASP A 121 -6.84 -25.98 -5.55
N THR A 122 -6.29 -25.97 -6.75
CA THR A 122 -6.84 -25.20 -7.86
C THR A 122 -8.06 -25.96 -8.36
N VAL A 123 -9.24 -25.35 -8.28
CA VAL A 123 -10.40 -25.90 -8.98
C VAL A 123 -10.07 -25.75 -10.47
N SER A 124 -9.67 -26.85 -11.12
CA SER A 124 -9.47 -26.88 -12.56
C SER A 124 -10.82 -26.59 -13.23
N ASN A 125 -10.97 -25.38 -13.78
CA ASN A 125 -12.10 -25.04 -14.63
C ASN A 125 -11.95 -25.78 -15.97
N TYR A 126 -12.22 -27.08 -15.99
CA TYR A 126 -12.37 -27.83 -17.25
C TYR A 126 -13.83 -27.90 -17.74
N TYR A 127 -14.79 -27.30 -17.03
CA TYR A 127 -16.19 -27.26 -17.43
C TYR A 127 -16.83 -25.88 -17.16
N ALA A 128 -16.63 -24.93 -18.07
CA ALA A 128 -17.48 -23.74 -18.19
C ALA A 128 -17.54 -23.25 -19.65
N GLN A 129 -17.71 -24.16 -20.60
CA GLN A 129 -18.18 -23.82 -21.95
C GLN A 129 -19.67 -24.18 -22.03
N ILE A 130 -20.52 -23.37 -21.40
CA ILE A 130 -21.94 -23.29 -21.76
C ILE A 130 -22.22 -21.84 -22.13
N THR A 131 -22.31 -21.66 -23.44
CA THR A 131 -22.68 -20.44 -24.13
C THR A 131 -24.06 -19.97 -23.66
N THR A 132 -24.18 -18.71 -23.25
CA THR A 132 -25.46 -17.99 -23.41
C THR A 132 -25.17 -16.55 -23.81
N LYS A 133 -25.45 -16.27 -25.09
CA LYS A 133 -25.45 -14.94 -25.68
C LYS A 133 -26.40 -14.03 -24.87
N ASN A 134 -25.96 -12.81 -24.55
CA ASN A 134 -26.76 -11.61 -24.22
C ASN A 134 -26.81 -11.08 -22.78
N TYR A 135 -25.82 -11.32 -21.91
CA TYR A 135 -25.58 -10.43 -20.76
C TYR A 135 -24.07 -10.31 -20.49
N LEU A 136 -23.49 -9.14 -20.74
CA LEU A 136 -22.15 -8.80 -20.26
C LEU A 136 -22.28 -8.43 -18.78
N VAL A 137 -22.00 -9.40 -17.91
CA VAL A 137 -21.77 -9.17 -16.47
C VAL A 137 -20.26 -9.08 -16.28
N ALA A 138 -19.75 -7.89 -15.97
CA ALA A 138 -18.32 -7.57 -15.86
C ALA A 138 -17.66 -8.04 -14.55
N ASP A 139 -18.11 -9.14 -13.93
CA ASP A 139 -17.58 -9.63 -12.65
C ASP A 139 -16.84 -10.99 -12.74
N PHE A 140 -16.41 -11.41 -13.94
CA PHE A 140 -15.99 -12.80 -14.18
C PHE A 140 -14.47 -13.11 -14.15
N TYR A 141 -13.64 -12.30 -13.50
CA TYR A 141 -12.17 -12.52 -13.46
C TYR A 141 -11.57 -12.74 -12.06
N ASN A 142 -12.30 -13.44 -11.18
CA ASN A 142 -11.70 -13.96 -9.94
C ASN A 142 -11.15 -15.37 -10.18
N SER A 143 -9.85 -15.58 -9.99
CA SER A 143 -9.28 -16.93 -9.82
C SER A 143 -10.15 -17.70 -8.83
N LYS A 144 -10.78 -18.79 -9.30
CA LYS A 144 -11.61 -19.70 -8.51
C LYS A 144 -10.75 -20.66 -7.65
N GLY A 145 -9.46 -20.34 -7.48
CA GLY A 145 -8.57 -20.99 -6.52
C GLY A 145 -9.00 -20.78 -5.08
N ALA A 146 -8.43 -21.58 -4.17
CA ALA A 146 -8.65 -21.45 -2.75
C ALA A 146 -8.26 -20.04 -2.26
N LYS A 147 -9.06 -19.42 -1.38
CA LYS A 147 -8.77 -18.11 -0.80
C LYS A 147 -7.93 -18.27 0.47
N ILE A 148 -6.73 -17.68 0.47
CA ILE A 148 -5.78 -17.76 1.57
C ILE A 148 -5.93 -16.53 2.49
N TYR A 149 -6.14 -16.79 3.77
CA TYR A 149 -6.23 -15.79 4.84
C TYR A 149 -5.09 -16.00 5.84
N LEU A 150 -4.23 -15.00 5.99
CA LEU A 150 -3.04 -15.06 6.82
C LEU A 150 -3.12 -14.02 7.95
N PHE A 151 -2.85 -14.45 9.18
CA PHE A 151 -2.90 -13.58 10.36
C PHE A 151 -1.63 -13.70 11.22
N GLY A 152 -1.07 -12.55 11.62
CA GLY A 152 0.06 -12.46 12.53
C GLY A 152 1.41 -12.15 11.85
N PHE A 153 2.47 -12.01 12.66
CA PHE A 153 3.77 -11.52 12.21
C PHE A 153 4.43 -12.42 11.15
N SER A 154 4.57 -13.72 11.44
CA SER A 154 5.17 -14.70 10.52
C SER A 154 4.38 -14.85 9.21
N ALA A 155 3.10 -14.44 9.22
CA ALA A 155 2.22 -14.53 8.08
C ALA A 155 2.67 -13.61 6.92
N LYS A 156 3.29 -12.45 7.21
CA LYS A 156 3.90 -11.57 6.21
C LYS A 156 4.99 -12.28 5.40
N PHE A 157 5.88 -13.01 6.07
CA PHE A 157 6.96 -13.74 5.40
C PHE A 157 6.46 -14.93 4.60
N LEU A 158 5.42 -15.61 5.10
CA LEU A 158 4.76 -16.66 4.33
C LEU A 158 4.08 -16.09 3.08
N ALA A 159 3.38 -14.95 3.18
CA ALA A 159 2.75 -14.29 2.04
C ALA A 159 3.79 -13.97 0.96
N ARG A 160 4.91 -13.37 1.35
CA ARG A 160 6.01 -13.04 0.43
C ARG A 160 6.66 -14.29 -0.15
N MET A 161 6.96 -15.31 0.66
CA MET A 161 7.52 -16.57 0.16
C MET A 161 6.62 -17.21 -0.91
N VAL A 162 5.30 -17.24 -0.68
CA VAL A 162 4.34 -17.79 -1.65
C VAL A 162 4.28 -16.95 -2.92
N ASN A 163 4.32 -15.62 -2.82
CA ASN A 163 4.31 -14.72 -3.97
C ASN A 163 5.62 -14.78 -4.79
N THR A 164 6.77 -14.77 -4.11
CA THR A 164 8.10 -14.74 -4.75
C THR A 164 8.50 -16.11 -5.28
N VAL A 165 8.48 -17.17 -4.45
CA VAL A 165 8.93 -18.51 -4.87
C VAL A 165 7.82 -19.27 -5.59
N GLY A 166 6.55 -19.03 -5.23
CA GLY A 166 5.42 -19.85 -5.64
C GLY A 166 5.07 -20.93 -4.61
N LEU A 167 3.91 -21.57 -4.76
CA LEU A 167 3.48 -22.67 -3.90
C LEU A 167 3.79 -24.02 -4.57
N LEU A 168 4.57 -24.88 -3.94
CA LEU A 168 4.93 -26.19 -4.46
C LEU A 168 3.71 -27.07 -4.77
N CYS A 169 3.88 -27.99 -5.72
CA CYS A 169 2.91 -29.06 -5.96
C CYS A 169 2.76 -29.99 -4.75
N LYS A 170 1.54 -30.51 -4.53
CA LYS A 170 1.24 -31.45 -3.45
C LYS A 170 2.11 -32.70 -3.56
N GLY A 171 2.69 -33.16 -2.44
CA GLY A 171 3.56 -34.34 -2.42
C GLY A 171 5.07 -34.05 -2.50
N ASN A 172 5.46 -32.78 -2.68
CA ASN A 172 6.87 -32.35 -2.73
C ASN A 172 7.34 -31.69 -1.40
N GLU A 173 6.88 -32.19 -0.25
CA GLU A 173 7.19 -31.67 1.08
C GLU A 173 8.70 -31.57 1.38
N GLU A 174 9.50 -32.48 0.80
CA GLU A 174 10.96 -32.53 0.97
C GLU A 174 11.67 -31.35 0.28
N MET A 175 11.02 -30.66 -0.65
CA MET A 175 11.56 -29.50 -1.35
C MET A 175 11.31 -28.19 -0.58
N ILE A 176 10.51 -28.19 0.48
CA ILE A 176 10.17 -26.99 1.26
C ILE A 176 11.43 -26.32 1.85
N PRO A 177 12.39 -27.04 2.47
CA PRO A 177 13.61 -26.40 2.97
C PRO A 177 14.46 -25.77 1.86
N PHE A 178 14.44 -26.35 0.66
CA PHE A 178 15.15 -25.80 -0.49
C PHE A 178 14.48 -24.51 -1.00
N ALA A 179 13.14 -24.53 -1.15
CA ALA A 179 12.35 -23.35 -1.49
C ALA A 179 12.57 -22.20 -0.49
N TYR A 180 12.64 -22.51 0.81
CA TYR A 180 12.92 -21.52 1.84
C TYR A 180 14.34 -20.95 1.74
N ARG A 181 15.36 -21.77 1.43
CA ARG A 181 16.73 -21.28 1.20
C ARG A 181 16.85 -20.39 -0.04
N LEU A 182 16.11 -20.71 -1.11
CA LEU A 182 16.02 -19.83 -2.28
C LEU A 182 15.46 -18.47 -1.90
N TYR A 183 14.34 -18.46 -1.18
CA TYR A 183 13.75 -17.23 -0.64
C TYR A 183 14.73 -16.43 0.23
N GLN A 184 15.48 -17.10 1.12
CA GLN A 184 16.48 -16.43 1.97
C GLN A 184 17.60 -15.78 1.15
N ARG A 185 18.06 -16.42 0.07
CA ARG A 185 19.11 -15.88 -0.80
C ARG A 185 18.63 -14.67 -1.60
N TYR A 186 17.41 -14.73 -2.13
CA TYR A 186 16.79 -13.61 -2.83
C TYR A 186 16.65 -12.39 -1.91
N LEU A 187 16.12 -12.58 -0.70
CA LEU A 187 16.06 -11.49 0.28
C LEU A 187 17.44 -10.92 0.59
N ALA A 188 18.46 -11.76 0.77
CA ALA A 188 19.81 -11.29 1.05
C ALA A 188 20.39 -10.44 -0.09
N GLY A 189 20.13 -10.80 -1.36
CA GLY A 189 20.54 -10.00 -2.52
C GLY A 189 19.84 -8.64 -2.57
N GLU A 190 18.53 -8.62 -2.33
CA GLU A 190 17.72 -7.38 -2.31
C GLU A 190 18.22 -6.40 -1.23
N ILE A 191 18.59 -6.96 -0.08
CA ILE A 191 19.19 -6.24 1.04
C ILE A 191 20.58 -5.67 0.68
N GLU A 192 21.41 -6.45 -0.01
CA GLU A 192 22.75 -6.04 -0.45
C GLU A 192 22.67 -4.86 -1.43
N ASP A 193 21.79 -4.95 -2.43
CA ASP A 193 21.57 -3.91 -3.43
C ASP A 193 21.12 -2.60 -2.80
N PHE A 194 20.16 -2.65 -1.88
CA PHE A 194 19.71 -1.48 -1.14
C PHE A 194 20.83 -0.84 -0.31
N THR A 195 21.59 -1.67 0.40
CA THR A 195 22.67 -1.16 1.25
C THR A 195 23.75 -0.47 0.41
N ALA A 196 24.02 -1.00 -0.79
CA ALA A 196 24.95 -0.39 -1.74
C ALA A 196 24.43 0.94 -2.30
N GLN A 197 23.14 1.00 -2.67
CA GLN A 197 22.49 2.23 -3.12
C GLN A 197 22.53 3.31 -2.04
N GLN A 198 22.21 2.97 -0.79
CA GLN A 198 22.22 3.92 0.32
C GLN A 198 23.63 4.45 0.63
N ALA A 199 24.67 3.61 0.55
CA ALA A 199 26.06 4.02 0.77
C ALA A 199 26.61 4.93 -0.35
N ALA A 200 26.06 4.86 -1.57
CA ALA A 200 26.42 5.75 -2.68
C ALA A 200 25.83 7.17 -2.53
N CYS A 201 24.91 7.38 -1.58
CA CYS A 201 24.24 8.66 -1.34
C CYS A 201 24.92 9.54 -0.25
N ASP A 202 26.09 9.15 0.28
CA ASP A 202 26.76 9.88 1.37
C ASP A 202 27.63 11.08 0.91
N ASP A 203 27.68 11.41 -0.39
CA ASP A 203 28.32 12.63 -0.91
C ASP A 203 27.28 13.78 -1.05
N ASP A 204 27.67 14.99 -0.61
CA ASP A 204 26.87 16.19 -0.25
C ASP A 204 25.83 16.77 -1.27
N ASP A 205 25.50 16.10 -2.38
CA ASP A 205 24.67 16.65 -3.46
C ASP A 205 23.24 16.07 -3.60
N CYS A 206 22.75 15.28 -2.65
CA CYS A 206 21.44 14.62 -2.76
C CYS A 206 20.31 15.22 -1.90
N ALA A 207 20.32 16.54 -1.67
CA ALA A 207 19.15 17.26 -1.11
C ALA A 207 18.04 17.57 -2.14
N SER A 208 17.99 16.85 -3.26
CA SER A 208 17.04 17.11 -4.36
C SER A 208 16.55 15.86 -5.11
N ALA A 209 16.63 14.68 -4.51
CA ALA A 209 15.86 13.52 -4.98
C ALA A 209 14.59 13.43 -4.13
N ASP A 210 13.44 13.52 -4.78
CA ASP A 210 12.15 13.20 -4.16
C ASP A 210 12.24 11.82 -3.49
N GLY A 211 11.61 11.69 -2.32
CA GLY A 211 11.82 10.59 -1.38
C GLY A 211 11.27 9.23 -1.85
N GLU A 212 11.87 8.67 -2.88
CA GLU A 212 11.62 7.33 -3.36
C GLU A 212 12.51 6.34 -2.62
N ASN A 213 11.87 5.30 -2.08
CA ASN A 213 12.53 4.20 -1.40
C ASN A 213 12.98 3.21 -2.48
N PRO A 214 14.28 3.00 -2.74
CA PRO A 214 14.77 2.29 -3.93
C PRO A 214 14.61 0.75 -3.86
N MET A 215 13.70 0.26 -3.02
CA MET A 215 13.38 -1.16 -2.77
C MET A 215 12.19 -1.67 -3.61
N LEU A 216 11.70 -0.87 -4.57
CA LEU A 216 10.37 -1.06 -5.14
C LEU A 216 10.34 -1.20 -6.66
N GLU A 217 11.49 -1.35 -7.32
CA GLU A 217 11.52 -1.90 -8.67
C GLU A 217 11.65 -3.41 -8.58
N ASP A 218 10.51 -4.09 -8.51
CA ASP A 218 10.43 -5.49 -8.90
C ASP A 218 9.02 -5.76 -9.44
N ASN A 219 8.95 -5.80 -10.77
CA ASN A 219 8.02 -6.53 -11.66
C ASN A 219 7.37 -5.66 -12.75
N GLU A 220 8.11 -5.41 -13.84
CA GLU A 220 7.83 -5.88 -15.20
C GLU A 220 9.06 -5.56 -16.07
N GLU A 221 9.41 -6.44 -17.02
CA GLU A 221 10.64 -6.37 -17.84
C GLU A 221 10.77 -5.01 -18.55
N GLY A 222 11.63 -4.11 -18.07
CA GLY A 222 11.83 -2.84 -18.79
C GLY A 222 12.69 -1.75 -18.18
N ASP A 223 12.98 -1.73 -16.87
CA ASP A 223 13.86 -0.70 -16.28
C ASP A 223 14.80 -1.36 -15.27
N HIS A 224 16.10 -1.34 -15.56
CA HIS A 224 17.12 -1.93 -14.69
C HIS A 224 17.75 -0.83 -13.87
N SER A 225 17.27 -0.65 -12.63
CA SER A 225 18.21 -0.40 -11.53
C SER A 225 19.29 -1.48 -11.60
N PRO A 226 20.60 -1.14 -11.60
CA PRO A 226 21.65 -2.15 -11.73
C PRO A 226 21.69 -2.99 -10.45
N HIS A 227 20.93 -4.08 -10.45
CA HIS A 227 20.96 -5.06 -9.39
C HIS A 227 22.33 -5.74 -9.33
N GLY A 228 22.75 -6.11 -8.13
CA GLY A 228 23.99 -6.85 -7.95
C GLY A 228 23.87 -8.24 -8.59
N HIS A 229 25.00 -8.75 -9.09
CA HIS A 229 25.09 -10.10 -9.68
C HIS A 229 24.49 -11.20 -8.78
N ASN A 230 24.58 -11.05 -7.45
CA ASN A 230 24.01 -12.00 -6.49
C ASN A 230 22.47 -12.01 -6.52
N PHE A 231 21.85 -10.85 -6.66
CA PHE A 231 20.39 -10.71 -6.74
C PHE A 231 19.86 -11.31 -8.03
N GLU A 232 20.44 -10.95 -9.19
CA GLU A 232 20.03 -11.50 -10.49
C GLU A 232 20.15 -13.03 -10.54
N LEU A 233 21.23 -13.58 -9.98
CA LEU A 233 21.42 -15.03 -9.89
C LEU A 233 20.32 -15.68 -9.03
N ALA A 234 20.02 -15.10 -7.86
CA ALA A 234 18.97 -15.60 -6.97
C ALA A 234 17.57 -15.49 -7.59
N HIS A 235 17.29 -14.39 -8.30
CA HIS A 235 16.04 -14.16 -9.02
C HIS A 235 15.85 -15.21 -10.13
N ASN A 236 16.86 -15.39 -10.99
CA ASN A 236 16.84 -16.38 -12.06
C ASN A 236 16.66 -17.83 -11.53
N GLU A 237 17.34 -18.17 -10.43
CA GLU A 237 17.15 -19.47 -9.77
C GLU A 237 15.72 -19.66 -9.25
N ILE A 238 15.14 -18.63 -8.63
CA ILE A 238 13.75 -18.66 -8.17
C ILE A 238 12.78 -18.82 -9.34
N LEU A 239 12.97 -18.08 -10.42
CA LEU A 239 12.08 -18.08 -11.58
C LEU A 239 12.08 -19.47 -12.25
N ALA A 240 13.27 -20.06 -12.45
CA ALA A 240 13.42 -21.42 -12.94
C ALA A 240 12.79 -22.47 -12.00
N PHE A 241 13.00 -22.33 -10.68
CA PHE A 241 12.42 -23.23 -9.68
C PHE A 241 10.90 -23.14 -9.64
N SER A 242 10.36 -21.91 -9.66
CA SER A 242 8.93 -21.62 -9.62
C SER A 242 8.21 -22.22 -10.82
N ASN A 243 8.75 -22.01 -12.03
CA ASN A 243 8.17 -22.55 -13.26
C ASN A 243 8.26 -24.08 -13.35
N THR A 244 9.19 -24.71 -12.64
CA THR A 244 9.38 -26.17 -12.67
C THR A 244 8.52 -26.89 -11.63
N PHE A 245 8.47 -26.38 -10.39
CA PHE A 245 7.95 -27.13 -9.23
C PHE A 245 6.72 -26.51 -8.57
N CYS A 246 6.41 -25.25 -8.86
CA CYS A 246 5.32 -24.53 -8.21
C CYS A 246 4.05 -24.51 -9.07
N ARG A 247 2.92 -24.37 -8.38
CA ARG A 247 1.62 -24.13 -8.99
C ARG A 247 1.50 -22.68 -9.39
N LYS A 248 0.87 -22.43 -10.54
CA LYS A 248 0.51 -21.12 -11.03
C LYS A 248 -1.00 -20.96 -11.03
N GLU A 249 -1.46 -19.74 -10.87
CA GLU A 249 -2.85 -19.36 -11.15
C GLU A 249 -2.93 -18.71 -12.51
N ILE A 250 -3.96 -19.08 -13.28
CA ILE A 250 -4.28 -18.39 -14.52
C ILE A 250 -5.14 -17.20 -14.14
N VAL A 251 -4.61 -16.00 -14.37
CA VAL A 251 -5.33 -14.75 -14.24
C VAL A 251 -5.69 -14.30 -15.65
N ALA A 252 -6.97 -14.14 -15.91
CA ALA A 252 -7.45 -13.53 -17.14
C ALA A 252 -7.78 -12.07 -16.83
N TYR A 253 -7.24 -11.15 -17.61
CA TYR A 253 -7.55 -9.72 -17.52
C TYR A 253 -7.77 -9.15 -18.91
N MET A 254 -8.51 -8.05 -18.95
CA MET A 254 -8.74 -7.31 -20.18
C MET A 254 -7.55 -6.39 -20.42
N SER A 255 -6.76 -6.65 -21.45
CA SER A 255 -5.77 -5.70 -21.96
C SER A 255 -6.39 -5.04 -23.19
N GLY A 256 -6.97 -3.86 -22.99
CA GLY A 256 -7.79 -3.20 -24.00
C GLY A 256 -9.07 -4.00 -24.30
N SER A 257 -9.26 -4.37 -25.58
CA SER A 257 -10.42 -5.14 -26.05
C SER A 257 -10.21 -6.67 -26.08
N GLN A 258 -9.01 -7.15 -25.69
CA GLN A 258 -8.63 -8.55 -25.76
C GLN A 258 -8.50 -9.18 -24.36
N GLU A 259 -9.07 -10.36 -24.19
CA GLU A 259 -8.86 -11.20 -23.00
C GLU A 259 -7.46 -11.83 -23.08
N VAL A 260 -6.57 -11.43 -22.16
CA VAL A 260 -5.22 -11.97 -22.01
C VAL A 260 -5.19 -12.85 -20.77
N THR A 261 -4.71 -14.09 -20.91
CA THR A 261 -4.52 -15.03 -19.81
C THR A 261 -3.05 -15.13 -19.48
N GLU A 262 -2.69 -14.89 -18.21
CA GLU A 262 -1.32 -14.96 -17.72
C GLU A 262 -1.21 -15.93 -16.53
N GLU A 263 -0.12 -16.69 -16.49
CA GLU A 263 0.19 -17.58 -15.36
C GLU A 263 1.04 -16.84 -14.32
N ARG A 264 0.48 -16.58 -13.14
CA ARG A 264 1.17 -15.90 -12.04
C ARG A 264 1.29 -16.80 -10.81
N ASN A 265 2.21 -16.47 -9.91
CA ASN A 265 2.27 -17.12 -8.61
C ASN A 265 0.99 -16.84 -7.81
N ILE A 266 0.64 -17.75 -6.90
CA ILE A 266 -0.55 -17.62 -6.05
C ILE A 266 -0.43 -16.39 -5.17
N LYS A 267 -1.46 -15.55 -5.18
CA LYS A 267 -1.53 -14.34 -4.36
C LYS A 267 -2.38 -14.59 -3.11
N VAL A 268 -1.94 -14.09 -1.95
CA VAL A 268 -2.72 -14.20 -0.71
C VAL A 268 -3.98 -13.36 -0.84
N TYR A 269 -5.12 -13.84 -0.33
CA TYR A 269 -6.37 -13.11 -0.46
C TYR A 269 -6.49 -12.02 0.61
N PHE A 270 -6.19 -12.33 1.87
CA PHE A 270 -6.22 -11.38 2.97
C PHE A 270 -5.04 -11.57 3.92
N LEU A 271 -4.35 -10.49 4.27
CA LEU A 271 -3.27 -10.45 5.23
C LEU A 271 -3.61 -9.49 6.38
N GLY A 272 -3.87 -10.05 7.56
CA GLY A 272 -4.19 -9.31 8.78
C GLY A 272 -3.01 -9.28 9.76
N LEU A 273 -2.54 -8.07 10.09
CA LEU A 273 -1.39 -7.85 10.94
C LEU A 273 -1.77 -7.03 12.19
N TRP A 274 -1.26 -7.45 13.35
CA TRP A 274 -1.26 -6.63 14.56
C TRP A 274 0.19 -6.32 14.94
N ASP A 275 0.51 -5.04 14.93
CA ASP A 275 1.76 -4.44 15.36
C ASP A 275 3.02 -5.19 14.89
N CYS A 276 3.19 -5.26 13.56
CA CYS A 276 4.34 -5.90 12.92
C CYS A 276 5.63 -5.14 13.26
N VAL A 277 6.73 -5.84 13.56
CA VAL A 277 8.00 -5.24 14.03
C VAL A 277 9.24 -5.79 13.27
N ASN A 278 10.23 -4.96 12.99
CA ASN A 278 11.39 -5.28 12.13
C ASN A 278 12.52 -6.12 12.77
N SER A 279 12.29 -6.87 13.86
CA SER A 279 13.40 -7.35 14.71
C SER A 279 13.37 -8.82 15.15
N VAL A 280 12.54 -9.66 14.52
CA VAL A 280 12.25 -11.01 15.07
C VAL A 280 12.66 -12.14 14.14
N ALA A 281 13.28 -11.86 12.99
CA ALA A 281 13.86 -12.89 12.13
C ALA A 281 15.39 -12.99 12.35
N PRO A 282 15.96 -14.19 12.55
CA PRO A 282 17.42 -14.40 12.57
C PRO A 282 18.13 -13.94 11.30
N LEU A 283 17.38 -13.81 10.20
CA LEU A 283 17.86 -13.28 8.92
C LEU A 283 18.21 -11.79 9.00
N GLU A 284 17.62 -11.04 9.93
CA GLU A 284 17.77 -9.58 10.05
C GLU A 284 18.94 -9.19 10.98
N ARG A 285 19.94 -10.06 11.19
CA ARG A 285 21.09 -9.81 12.10
C ARG A 285 21.91 -8.56 11.72
N HIS A 286 21.79 -8.07 10.49
CA HIS A 286 22.31 -6.78 10.02
C HIS A 286 21.13 -5.98 9.45
N THR A 287 20.32 -5.36 10.33
CA THR A 287 18.96 -4.84 10.06
C THR A 287 18.84 -4.11 8.72
N PRO A 288 18.35 -4.78 7.67
CA PRO A 288 18.23 -4.20 6.36
C PRO A 288 16.75 -4.08 6.02
N VAL A 289 16.29 -2.84 5.81
CA VAL A 289 14.99 -2.41 5.28
C VAL A 289 13.71 -3.10 5.80
N PRO A 290 12.65 -2.34 6.10
CA PRO A 290 11.32 -2.94 6.22
C PRO A 290 10.95 -3.68 4.92
N VAL A 291 10.94 -5.01 4.97
CA VAL A 291 10.64 -5.86 3.80
C VAL A 291 9.27 -5.47 3.23
N PRO A 292 9.16 -5.07 1.95
CA PRO A 292 7.88 -4.68 1.37
C PRO A 292 6.83 -5.81 1.45
N VAL A 293 5.58 -5.44 1.71
CA VAL A 293 4.41 -6.34 1.69
C VAL A 293 3.58 -6.16 0.41
N LYS A 294 3.84 -5.07 -0.32
CA LYS A 294 3.22 -4.80 -1.62
C LYS A 294 3.51 -5.94 -2.61
N GLY A 295 2.51 -6.31 -3.39
CA GLY A 295 2.52 -7.46 -4.31
C GLY A 295 2.07 -8.78 -3.68
N THR A 296 2.09 -8.92 -2.35
CA THR A 296 1.97 -10.24 -1.70
C THR A 296 0.52 -10.67 -1.39
N ALA A 297 -0.41 -9.71 -1.27
CA ALA A 297 -1.80 -9.99 -0.91
C ALA A 297 -2.78 -8.99 -1.53
N ARG A 298 -4.02 -9.42 -1.77
CA ARG A 298 -5.08 -8.57 -2.32
C ARG A 298 -5.60 -7.55 -1.31
N PHE A 299 -5.91 -8.00 -0.09
CA PHE A 299 -6.34 -7.15 1.02
C PHE A 299 -5.30 -7.20 2.13
N VAL A 300 -4.76 -6.05 2.53
CA VAL A 300 -3.80 -5.93 3.64
C VAL A 300 -4.37 -5.01 4.70
N ARG A 301 -4.41 -5.49 5.94
CA ARG A 301 -4.91 -4.74 7.11
C ARG A 301 -3.86 -4.77 8.22
N HIS A 302 -3.40 -3.60 8.65
CA HIS A 302 -2.38 -3.49 9.69
C HIS A 302 -2.83 -2.58 10.83
N ALA A 303 -2.98 -3.14 12.03
CA ALA A 303 -3.23 -2.37 13.24
C ALA A 303 -1.91 -2.06 13.95
N VAL A 304 -1.55 -0.79 14.10
CA VAL A 304 -0.25 -0.33 14.62
C VAL A 304 -0.39 0.27 16.02
N SER A 305 0.56 -0.01 16.91
CA SER A 305 0.59 0.56 18.26
C SER A 305 1.30 1.92 18.33
N VAL A 306 0.70 2.86 19.07
CA VAL A 306 1.26 4.21 19.30
C VAL A 306 2.26 4.24 20.46
N ASP A 307 1.98 3.51 21.55
CA ASP A 307 2.67 3.68 22.84
C ASP A 307 3.80 2.66 23.08
N GLU A 308 4.19 1.90 22.06
CA GLU A 308 5.35 0.99 22.15
C GLU A 308 6.68 1.76 22.06
N ARG A 309 7.65 1.38 22.88
CA ARG A 309 8.88 2.16 23.12
C ARG A 309 10.17 1.33 23.06
N ARG A 310 10.07 0.00 23.03
CA ARG A 310 11.25 -0.88 23.00
C ARG A 310 11.98 -0.73 21.67
N VAL A 311 13.30 -0.62 21.71
CA VAL A 311 14.19 -0.40 20.56
C VAL A 311 14.04 -1.46 19.48
N LYS A 312 13.80 -2.72 19.88
CA LYS A 312 13.56 -3.83 18.94
C LYS A 312 12.15 -3.83 18.37
N PHE A 313 11.17 -3.25 19.06
CA PHE A 313 9.77 -3.25 18.62
C PHE A 313 9.42 -1.97 17.83
N LYS A 314 10.34 -1.50 16.98
CA LYS A 314 10.02 -0.43 16.02
C LYS A 314 9.12 -1.02 14.91
N PRO A 315 8.08 -0.28 14.49
CA PRO A 315 7.07 -0.83 13.61
C PRO A 315 7.62 -1.06 12.20
N ALA A 316 7.20 -2.16 11.59
CA ALA A 316 7.36 -2.43 10.17
C ALA A 316 6.18 -1.79 9.43
N LEU A 317 6.24 -0.48 9.18
CA LEU A 317 5.14 0.26 8.55
C LEU A 317 4.99 -0.12 7.08
N LEU A 318 3.75 -0.27 6.65
CA LEU A 318 3.37 -0.52 5.27
C LEU A 318 3.31 0.76 4.44
N SER A 319 3.17 1.92 5.08
CA SER A 319 3.12 3.23 4.42
C SER A 319 4.41 3.56 3.63
N GLN A 320 5.50 2.83 3.88
CA GLN A 320 6.74 2.91 3.12
C GLN A 320 6.58 2.32 1.70
N ASP A 321 5.66 1.36 1.53
CA ASP A 321 5.35 0.70 0.26
C ASP A 321 4.33 1.50 -0.58
N VAL A 322 3.57 2.41 0.05
CA VAL A 322 2.47 3.17 -0.57
C VAL A 322 2.96 4.38 -1.37
N ARG A 323 4.07 5.01 -0.98
CA ARG A 323 4.54 6.28 -1.59
C ARG A 323 5.30 6.12 -2.91
N ALA A 324 5.76 4.91 -3.25
CA ALA A 324 6.70 4.70 -4.33
C ALA A 324 6.12 3.98 -5.57
N THR A 325 4.81 3.76 -5.64
CA THR A 325 4.19 3.10 -6.82
C THR A 325 2.71 3.46 -6.90
N ALA A 326 2.44 4.68 -7.36
CA ALA A 326 1.09 5.15 -7.66
C ALA A 326 0.44 4.43 -8.87
N ASP A 327 1.17 3.55 -9.55
CA ASP A 327 0.83 3.01 -10.87
C ASP A 327 0.34 1.54 -10.90
N ASN A 328 0.11 0.87 -9.76
CA ASN A 328 -0.32 -0.54 -9.77
C ASN A 328 -1.68 -0.77 -9.08
N ASP A 329 -2.74 -0.83 -9.90
CA ASP A 329 -4.15 -0.73 -9.54
C ASP A 329 -4.79 -1.94 -8.81
N SER A 330 -4.02 -2.88 -8.24
CA SER A 330 -4.54 -4.21 -7.86
C SER A 330 -4.60 -4.58 -6.36
N GLU A 331 -4.20 -3.70 -5.43
CA GLU A 331 -4.13 -4.02 -3.99
C GLU A 331 -4.85 -3.00 -3.09
N ASP A 332 -5.59 -3.50 -2.09
CA ASP A 332 -6.26 -2.70 -1.05
C ASP A 332 -5.50 -2.80 0.27
N LEU A 333 -4.80 -1.73 0.64
CA LEU A 333 -3.97 -1.62 1.83
C LEU A 333 -4.54 -0.59 2.82
N LYS A 334 -4.76 -1.02 4.07
CA LYS A 334 -5.21 -0.14 5.17
C LYS A 334 -4.33 -0.33 6.40
N GLU A 335 -3.63 0.72 6.79
CA GLU A 335 -2.84 0.79 8.02
C GLU A 335 -3.45 1.80 8.99
N VAL A 336 -3.73 1.37 10.23
CA VAL A 336 -4.47 2.18 11.22
C VAL A 336 -3.80 2.13 12.59
N TRP A 337 -3.62 3.29 13.22
CA TRP A 337 -2.94 3.44 14.50
C TRP A 337 -3.92 3.42 15.69
N PHE A 338 -3.59 2.62 16.72
CA PHE A 338 -4.37 2.37 17.93
C PHE A 338 -3.59 2.77 19.20
N PRO A 339 -4.28 3.18 20.28
CA PRO A 339 -3.62 3.44 21.56
C PRO A 339 -3.13 2.13 22.19
N GLY A 340 -2.04 2.20 22.95
CA GLY A 340 -1.44 1.05 23.63
C GLY A 340 -0.06 0.67 23.12
N CYS A 341 0.61 -0.22 23.87
CA CYS A 341 1.86 -0.85 23.42
C CYS A 341 1.58 -2.08 22.52
N HIS A 342 2.64 -2.79 22.10
CA HIS A 342 2.53 -3.97 21.22
C HIS A 342 1.48 -5.00 21.69
N GLY A 343 1.49 -5.36 22.98
CA GLY A 343 0.53 -6.34 23.53
C GLY A 343 -0.87 -5.76 23.77
N ASP A 344 -1.01 -4.44 23.79
CA ASP A 344 -2.32 -3.78 23.87
C ASP A 344 -3.00 -3.68 22.51
N VAL A 345 -2.27 -3.89 21.41
CA VAL A 345 -2.81 -3.97 20.05
C VAL A 345 -2.89 -5.41 19.57
N GLY A 346 -1.85 -6.23 19.80
CA GLY A 346 -1.82 -7.65 19.42
C GLY A 346 -2.46 -8.61 20.42
N GLY A 347 -2.76 -8.15 21.65
CA GLY A 347 -3.18 -8.99 22.76
C GLY A 347 -1.99 -9.64 23.49
N GLY A 348 -2.26 -10.39 24.58
CA GLY A 348 -1.21 -10.98 25.42
C GLY A 348 -1.11 -10.40 26.85
N TRP A 349 -1.89 -9.36 27.16
CA TRP A 349 -1.99 -8.75 28.49
C TRP A 349 -3.36 -9.00 29.11
N PRO A 350 -3.51 -9.15 30.44
CA PRO A 350 -4.81 -9.20 31.10
C PRO A 350 -5.51 -7.83 31.09
N ALA A 351 -6.84 -7.81 31.28
CA ALA A 351 -7.63 -6.57 31.27
C ALA A 351 -7.46 -5.71 32.52
N VAL A 352 -7.03 -6.32 33.62
CA VAL A 352 -6.88 -5.64 34.91
C VAL A 352 -5.44 -5.13 35.01
N ALA A 353 -5.30 -3.81 35.07
CA ALA A 353 -4.03 -3.12 35.27
C ALA A 353 -3.46 -3.34 36.67
N GLU A 354 -4.35 -3.44 37.65
CA GLU A 354 -4.03 -3.42 39.06
C GLU A 354 -4.27 -4.79 39.66
N ASN A 355 -3.19 -5.55 39.77
CA ASN A 355 -3.12 -6.49 40.88
C ASN A 355 -3.06 -5.63 42.17
N PRO A 356 -3.76 -5.96 43.26
CA PRO A 356 -3.63 -5.27 44.56
C PRO A 356 -2.18 -5.14 45.09
N LEU A 357 -1.21 -5.81 44.44
CA LEU A 357 0.22 -5.79 44.73
C LEU A 357 0.97 -4.66 44.00
N ASP A 358 0.34 -4.01 43.02
CA ASP A 358 0.93 -2.92 42.22
C ASP A 358 0.57 -1.52 42.77
N THR A 359 -0.58 -1.39 43.43
CA THR A 359 -1.05 -0.10 43.98
C THR A 359 -0.42 0.27 45.31
N ASN A 360 0.45 -0.56 45.88
CA ASN A 360 0.86 -0.47 47.29
C ASN A 360 -0.33 -0.34 48.28
N ALA A 361 -1.59 -0.50 47.83
CA ALA A 361 -2.78 -0.26 48.61
C ALA A 361 -2.97 -1.34 49.71
N ALA A 362 -2.25 -2.45 49.60
CA ALA A 362 -2.09 -3.46 50.64
C ALA A 362 -0.65 -3.59 51.18
N SER A 363 0.28 -2.69 50.82
CA SER A 363 1.72 -2.82 51.11
C SER A 363 2.05 -2.91 52.61
N SER A 364 1.22 -2.37 53.50
CA SER A 364 1.42 -2.43 54.95
C SER A 364 1.19 -3.83 55.57
N LYS A 365 0.65 -4.80 54.81
CA LYS A 365 0.34 -6.16 55.31
C LYS A 365 1.26 -7.27 54.79
N TRP A 366 2.31 -6.92 54.05
CA TRP A 366 3.10 -7.87 53.26
C TRP A 366 4.44 -8.17 53.90
N THR A 367 4.81 -9.45 53.99
CA THR A 367 6.15 -9.85 54.43
C THR A 367 7.21 -9.45 53.39
N VAL A 368 8.45 -9.20 53.85
CA VAL A 368 9.59 -8.89 52.98
C VAL A 368 9.75 -9.95 51.89
N TRP A 369 9.53 -11.22 52.22
CA TRP A 369 9.64 -12.33 51.27
C TRP A 369 8.53 -12.35 50.21
N GLN A 370 7.30 -11.94 50.55
CA GLN A 370 6.21 -11.77 49.57
C GLN A 370 6.47 -10.58 48.63
N ARG A 371 7.07 -9.49 49.13
CA ARG A 371 7.50 -8.35 48.30
C ARG A 371 8.61 -8.76 47.34
N VAL A 372 9.60 -9.49 47.85
CA VAL A 372 10.67 -10.10 47.05
C VAL A 372 10.03 -10.99 46.00
N ARG A 373 9.29 -12.06 46.36
CA ARG A 373 8.64 -12.98 45.41
C ARG A 373 7.78 -12.29 44.34
N ASN A 374 7.06 -11.22 44.70
CA ASN A 374 6.25 -10.43 43.76
C ASN A 374 7.09 -9.71 42.69
N LEU A 375 8.33 -9.29 43.00
CA LEU A 375 9.26 -8.78 41.99
C LEU A 375 9.62 -9.86 40.94
N PHE A 376 9.54 -11.15 41.28
CA PHE A 376 9.94 -12.25 40.40
C PHE A 376 8.77 -12.85 39.59
N THR A 377 7.50 -12.52 39.89
CA THR A 377 6.34 -13.12 39.23
C THR A 377 5.87 -12.34 38.00
N THR A 378 5.65 -13.05 36.88
CA THR A 378 5.03 -12.47 35.67
C THR A 378 3.54 -12.24 35.90
N ARG A 379 2.96 -11.24 35.25
CA ARG A 379 1.54 -10.88 35.40
C ARG A 379 0.61 -11.55 34.40
N LYS A 380 1.15 -12.43 33.53
CA LYS A 380 0.33 -13.25 32.66
C LYS A 380 -0.41 -14.29 33.53
N PRO A 381 -1.72 -14.49 33.32
CA PRO A 381 -2.49 -15.46 34.09
C PRO A 381 -1.92 -16.86 33.90
N THR A 382 -1.75 -17.58 35.00
CA THR A 382 -1.24 -18.96 35.04
C THR A 382 -2.34 -20.00 34.95
N GLU A 383 -3.60 -19.59 35.14
CA GLU A 383 -4.79 -20.43 35.12
C GLU A 383 -5.80 -19.91 34.11
N ALA A 384 -6.58 -20.82 33.51
CA ALA A 384 -7.66 -20.48 32.61
C ALA A 384 -8.80 -19.76 33.35
N SER A 385 -9.49 -18.87 32.65
CA SER A 385 -10.67 -18.22 33.24
C SER A 385 -11.81 -19.21 33.43
N LYS A 386 -12.60 -19.01 34.49
CA LYS A 386 -13.83 -19.77 34.73
C LYS A 386 -14.87 -19.55 33.62
N ASP A 387 -14.92 -18.34 33.07
CA ASP A 387 -15.73 -18.00 31.89
C ASP A 387 -15.11 -16.82 31.12
N VAL A 388 -14.43 -17.14 30.03
CA VAL A 388 -13.79 -16.17 29.13
C VAL A 388 -14.78 -15.14 28.57
N ARG A 389 -16.08 -15.44 28.49
CA ARG A 389 -17.11 -14.50 28.00
C ARG A 389 -17.47 -13.46 29.06
N ALA A 390 -17.37 -13.83 30.33
CA ALA A 390 -17.63 -12.95 31.45
C ALA A 390 -16.44 -12.01 31.72
N ASP A 391 -15.23 -12.40 31.31
CA ASP A 391 -14.01 -11.63 31.52
C ASP A 391 -14.14 -10.16 31.04
N PRO A 392 -13.45 -9.22 31.71
CA PRO A 392 -13.40 -7.83 31.29
C PRO A 392 -12.70 -7.68 29.94
N PHE A 393 -13.16 -6.71 29.14
CA PHE A 393 -12.54 -6.37 27.87
C PHE A 393 -11.22 -5.61 28.07
N GLN A 394 -10.30 -5.87 27.16
CA GLN A 394 -8.96 -5.31 27.07
C GLN A 394 -8.90 -4.25 25.99
N MET A 395 -7.85 -3.42 26.05
CA MET A 395 -7.57 -2.48 24.98
C MET A 395 -7.38 -3.19 23.62
N SER A 396 -6.79 -4.38 23.62
CA SER A 396 -6.57 -5.22 22.42
C SER A 396 -7.85 -5.73 21.77
N ASP A 397 -8.97 -5.75 22.49
CA ASP A 397 -10.25 -6.16 21.92
C ASP A 397 -10.81 -5.11 20.93
N ILE A 398 -10.33 -3.86 20.96
CA ILE A 398 -10.67 -2.82 19.98
C ILE A 398 -10.07 -3.14 18.59
N PRO A 399 -8.74 -3.30 18.42
CA PRO A 399 -8.16 -3.69 17.14
C PRO A 399 -8.58 -5.10 16.69
N LEU A 400 -8.99 -5.99 17.60
CA LEU A 400 -9.65 -7.25 17.25
C LEU A 400 -11.02 -7.02 16.59
N ALA A 401 -11.85 -6.17 17.19
CA ALA A 401 -13.15 -5.82 16.64
C ALA A 401 -13.02 -5.16 15.27
N TRP A 402 -12.04 -4.26 15.11
CA TRP A 402 -11.69 -3.65 13.83
C TRP A 402 -11.29 -4.69 12.78
N MET A 403 -10.36 -5.61 13.08
CA MET A 403 -9.94 -6.64 12.13
C MET A 403 -11.10 -7.54 11.69
N ILE A 404 -11.99 -7.91 12.62
CA ILE A 404 -13.19 -8.70 12.30
C ILE A 404 -14.12 -7.92 11.37
N ARG A 405 -14.29 -6.62 11.60
CA ARG A 405 -15.09 -5.75 10.76
C ARG A 405 -14.53 -5.69 9.33
N GLU A 406 -13.22 -5.56 9.18
CA GLU A 406 -12.56 -5.58 7.86
C GLU A 406 -12.77 -6.92 7.13
N LEU A 407 -12.74 -8.05 7.85
CA LEU A 407 -13.05 -9.36 7.26
C LEU A 407 -14.51 -9.49 6.79
N GLU A 408 -15.44 -8.90 7.53
CA GLU A 408 -16.85 -8.86 7.14
C GLU A 408 -17.08 -7.98 5.91
N LEU A 409 -16.41 -6.83 5.84
CA LEU A 409 -16.45 -5.94 4.67
C LEU A 409 -15.94 -6.64 3.40
N VAL A 410 -14.81 -7.34 3.51
CA VAL A 410 -14.27 -8.16 2.41
C VAL A 410 -15.23 -9.30 2.04
N GLY A 411 -15.88 -9.93 3.02
CA GLY A 411 -16.87 -10.98 2.76
C GLY A 411 -18.17 -10.46 2.13
N GLU A 412 -18.53 -9.19 2.35
CA GLU A 412 -19.66 -8.57 1.65
C GLU A 412 -19.32 -8.18 0.22
N TYR A 413 -18.08 -7.74 0.00
CA TYR A 413 -17.53 -7.49 -1.33
C TYR A 413 -17.44 -8.78 -2.17
N ASP A 414 -16.93 -9.87 -1.59
CA ASP A 414 -16.84 -11.19 -2.23
C ASP A 414 -17.51 -12.26 -1.35
N LYS A 415 -18.81 -12.47 -1.61
CA LYS A 415 -19.64 -13.42 -0.85
C LYS A 415 -19.11 -14.85 -0.89
N ALA A 416 -18.46 -15.26 -1.99
CA ALA A 416 -17.90 -16.60 -2.12
C ALA A 416 -16.64 -16.77 -1.25
N ALA A 417 -15.87 -15.70 -1.09
CA ALA A 417 -14.69 -15.67 -0.22
C ALA A 417 -15.04 -15.48 1.27
N ALA A 418 -16.26 -15.06 1.62
CA ALA A 418 -16.64 -14.73 3.00
C ALA A 418 -16.29 -15.82 4.02
N ILE A 419 -15.56 -15.41 5.07
CA ILE A 419 -15.23 -16.26 6.22
C ILE A 419 -16.50 -16.57 7.01
N GLN A 420 -16.66 -17.84 7.35
CA GLN A 420 -17.74 -18.29 8.21
C GLN A 420 -17.33 -18.17 9.69
N PHE A 421 -18.11 -17.40 10.44
CA PHE A 421 -17.91 -17.17 11.87
C PHE A 421 -18.83 -18.03 12.73
N SER A 422 -18.32 -18.45 13.88
CA SER A 422 -19.07 -19.19 14.88
C SER A 422 -20.08 -18.28 15.61
N LYS A 423 -21.08 -18.90 16.25
CA LYS A 423 -22.05 -18.23 17.14
C LYS A 423 -21.39 -17.40 18.26
N THR A 424 -20.14 -17.71 18.61
CA THR A 424 -19.35 -16.96 19.59
C THR A 424 -19.12 -15.50 19.17
N LEU A 425 -19.04 -15.21 17.86
CA LEU A 425 -18.82 -13.84 17.37
C LEU A 425 -20.00 -12.92 17.73
N GLY A 426 -21.24 -13.37 17.49
CA GLY A 426 -22.42 -12.56 17.80
C GLY A 426 -22.54 -12.23 19.29
N GLY A 427 -22.15 -13.17 20.16
CA GLY A 427 -22.07 -12.94 21.61
C GLY A 427 -21.01 -11.88 21.96
N PHE A 428 -19.83 -11.99 21.37
CA PHE A 428 -18.75 -11.02 21.54
C PHE A 428 -19.18 -9.62 21.10
N LYS A 429 -19.72 -9.45 19.89
CA LYS A 429 -20.14 -8.14 19.36
C LYS A 429 -21.13 -7.44 20.29
N ARG A 430 -22.18 -8.15 20.74
CA ARG A 430 -23.17 -7.59 21.67
C ARG A 430 -22.55 -7.22 23.03
N ALA A 431 -21.67 -8.06 23.56
CA ALA A 431 -21.02 -7.79 24.84
C ALA A 431 -20.02 -6.63 24.73
N PHE A 432 -19.25 -6.58 23.64
CA PHE A 432 -18.27 -5.54 23.35
C PHE A 432 -18.95 -4.19 23.24
N GLN A 433 -20.04 -4.11 22.47
CA GLN A 433 -20.83 -2.88 22.35
C GLN A 433 -21.33 -2.35 23.70
N LYS A 434 -21.85 -3.23 24.57
CA LYS A 434 -22.31 -2.84 25.91
C LYS A 434 -21.18 -2.40 26.85
N ARG A 435 -19.98 -2.96 26.71
CA ARG A 435 -18.85 -2.78 27.63
C ARG A 435 -17.64 -2.11 26.97
N LYS A 436 -17.78 -1.47 25.81
CA LYS A 436 -16.69 -0.84 25.02
C LYS A 436 -15.87 0.14 25.85
N LYS A 437 -16.53 0.86 26.77
CA LYS A 437 -15.87 1.78 27.72
C LYS A 437 -14.81 1.09 28.59
N GLN A 438 -14.91 -0.22 28.85
CA GLN A 438 -13.87 -0.96 29.58
C GLN A 438 -12.57 -1.02 28.77
N ALA A 439 -12.67 -1.36 27.48
CA ALA A 439 -11.52 -1.40 26.57
C ALA A 439 -10.92 -0.01 26.34
N LEU A 440 -11.77 1.01 26.13
CA LEU A 440 -11.34 2.40 25.92
C LEU A 440 -10.59 2.99 27.14
N ASN A 441 -11.01 2.60 28.35
CA ASN A 441 -10.34 2.99 29.61
C ASN A 441 -9.28 1.99 30.06
N GLY A 442 -8.97 0.97 29.26
CA GLY A 442 -7.97 -0.05 29.59
C GLY A 442 -6.62 0.58 29.88
N ALA A 443 -5.86 0.01 30.82
CA ALA A 443 -4.52 0.50 31.10
C ALA A 443 -3.57 0.24 29.93
N ILE A 444 -2.60 1.15 29.78
CA ILE A 444 -1.49 1.00 28.85
C ILE A 444 -0.38 0.26 29.59
N HIS A 445 0.05 -0.85 29.01
CA HIS A 445 1.19 -1.61 29.50
C HIS A 445 2.48 -1.01 28.93
N ASP A 446 3.58 -1.07 29.69
CA ASP A 446 4.89 -0.54 29.29
C ASP A 446 5.98 -1.49 29.77
N SER A 447 6.64 -2.15 28.82
CA SER A 447 7.69 -3.13 29.11
C SER A 447 9.01 -2.51 29.59
N LEU A 448 9.13 -1.18 29.57
CA LEU A 448 10.26 -0.43 30.11
C LEU A 448 9.97 0.17 31.50
N LYS A 449 8.75 0.03 32.04
CA LYS A 449 8.38 0.53 33.37
C LYS A 449 8.00 -0.61 34.32
N PHE A 450 8.58 -0.57 35.52
CA PHE A 450 8.14 -1.44 36.62
C PHE A 450 6.71 -1.07 37.02
N GLY A 451 5.86 -2.04 37.33
CA GLY A 451 4.47 -1.73 37.68
C GLY A 451 3.49 -1.75 36.51
N HIS A 452 3.95 -1.92 35.26
CA HIS A 452 3.12 -1.74 34.05
C HIS A 452 3.00 -3.02 33.18
N GLY A 453 2.80 -4.19 33.80
CA GLY A 453 2.54 -5.46 33.09
C GLY A 453 3.73 -6.44 33.07
N THR A 454 4.92 -5.94 32.76
CA THR A 454 6.12 -6.77 32.60
C THR A 454 6.83 -7.05 33.94
N GLY A 455 7.33 -8.28 34.12
CA GLY A 455 8.08 -8.68 35.32
C GLY A 455 9.41 -7.94 35.49
N PHE A 456 9.91 -7.83 36.73
CA PHE A 456 11.06 -6.98 37.08
C PHE A 456 12.31 -7.21 36.23
N PHE A 457 12.77 -8.46 36.09
CA PHE A 457 13.98 -8.74 35.31
C PHE A 457 13.81 -8.53 33.82
N LYS A 458 12.60 -8.73 33.29
CA LYS A 458 12.32 -8.42 31.88
C LYS A 458 12.41 -6.92 31.64
N VAL A 459 11.91 -6.10 32.56
CA VAL A 459 12.08 -4.63 32.47
C VAL A 459 13.55 -4.25 32.50
N LEU A 460 14.36 -4.83 33.40
CA LEU A 460 15.81 -4.57 33.45
C LEU A 460 16.52 -5.00 32.17
N LEU A 461 16.19 -6.17 31.64
CA LEU A 461 16.75 -6.66 30.38
C LEU A 461 16.41 -5.73 29.22
N TRP A 462 15.15 -5.31 29.08
CA TRP A 462 14.76 -4.38 28.04
C TRP A 462 15.47 -3.03 28.19
N LYS A 463 15.53 -2.46 29.41
CA LYS A 463 16.30 -1.24 29.68
C LYS A 463 17.79 -1.37 29.34
N PHE A 464 18.38 -2.54 29.57
CA PHE A 464 19.75 -2.81 29.18
C PHE A 464 19.89 -2.84 27.65
N MET A 465 18.96 -3.46 26.94
CA MET A 465 18.95 -3.46 25.47
C MET A 465 18.79 -2.04 24.89
N GLU A 466 18.05 -1.14 25.54
CA GLU A 466 17.91 0.26 25.13
C GLU A 466 19.25 1.03 25.09
N VAL A 467 20.26 0.58 25.82
CA VAL A 467 21.56 1.25 25.95
C VAL A 467 22.71 0.51 25.27
N LEU A 468 22.42 -0.59 24.56
CA LEU A 468 23.43 -1.35 23.83
C LEU A 468 23.81 -0.64 22.51
N PRO A 469 25.08 -0.22 22.32
CA PRO A 469 25.51 0.52 21.14
C PRO A 469 25.57 -0.35 19.86
N THR A 470 25.46 -1.67 19.99
CA THR A 470 25.43 -2.60 18.86
C THR A 470 24.07 -2.71 18.20
N ILE A 471 23.00 -2.23 18.85
CA ILE A 471 21.65 -2.27 18.29
C ILE A 471 21.45 -1.04 17.41
N THR A 472 21.01 -1.30 16.18
CA THR A 472 20.60 -0.26 15.23
C THR A 472 19.10 -0.29 15.06
N ARG A 473 18.51 0.82 14.62
CA ARG A 473 17.05 0.96 14.50
C ARG A 473 16.68 1.88 13.34
N TRP A 474 15.46 1.71 12.84
CA TRP A 474 14.86 2.62 11.86
C TRP A 474 14.11 3.73 12.58
N GLU A 475 14.41 4.98 12.23
CA GLU A 475 13.68 6.17 12.66
C GLU A 475 13.27 6.99 11.45
N LEU A 476 12.19 7.75 11.60
CA LEU A 476 11.75 8.67 10.57
C LEU A 476 12.59 9.96 10.73
N GLU A 477 13.24 10.42 9.67
CA GLU A 477 13.91 11.72 9.62
C GLU A 477 13.53 12.43 8.33
N LYS A 478 13.04 13.67 8.41
CA LYS A 478 12.65 14.49 7.23
C LYS A 478 11.75 13.74 6.21
N ASN A 479 10.80 12.93 6.70
CA ASN A 479 9.90 12.06 5.92
C ASN A 479 10.52 10.80 5.26
N ALA A 480 11.82 10.53 5.46
CA ALA A 480 12.50 9.33 5.03
C ALA A 480 12.84 8.42 6.22
N TRP A 481 12.88 7.10 6.02
CA TRP A 481 13.29 6.16 7.06
C TRP A 481 14.80 5.96 6.97
N VAL A 482 15.50 6.19 8.08
CA VAL A 482 16.97 6.12 8.14
C VAL A 482 17.41 5.19 9.27
N HIS A 483 18.58 4.59 9.09
CA HIS A 483 19.17 3.69 10.07
C HIS A 483 19.99 4.47 11.10
N VAL A 484 19.48 4.54 12.32
CA VAL A 484 20.09 5.31 13.40
C VAL A 484 20.72 4.38 14.43
N ARG A 485 22.01 4.58 14.69
CA ARG A 485 22.71 3.94 15.82
C ARG A 485 22.81 4.89 17.02
N PHE A 486 23.17 6.15 16.76
CA PHE A 486 23.30 7.20 17.76
C PHE A 486 22.43 8.40 17.38
N PRO A 487 21.72 9.04 18.33
CA PRO A 487 21.68 8.73 19.76
C PRO A 487 21.04 7.37 20.07
N LEU A 488 21.28 6.81 21.26
CA LEU A 488 20.66 5.55 21.69
C LEU A 488 19.14 5.77 21.88
N ASN A 489 18.32 4.73 21.63
CA ASN A 489 16.85 4.85 21.68
C ASN A 489 16.35 5.31 23.06
N ALA A 490 16.95 4.84 24.15
CA ALA A 490 16.63 5.26 25.53
C ALA A 490 15.11 5.25 25.85
N GLY A 491 14.34 4.35 25.24
CA GLY A 491 12.88 4.31 25.34
C GLY A 491 12.16 5.47 24.67
N ALA A 492 12.68 6.01 23.56
CA ALA A 492 11.99 6.96 22.70
C ALA A 492 10.66 6.38 22.19
N SER A 493 9.70 7.27 21.91
CA SER A 493 8.42 6.87 21.32
C SER A 493 8.59 6.52 19.84
N ARG A 494 7.56 5.94 19.23
CA ARG A 494 7.53 5.73 17.78
C ARG A 494 7.29 7.05 17.06
N ASP A 495 7.93 7.20 15.91
CA ASP A 495 7.61 8.26 14.98
C ASP A 495 6.30 7.94 14.27
N ILE A 496 5.43 8.95 14.13
CA ILE A 496 4.15 8.83 13.44
C ILE A 496 4.25 9.62 12.14
N PRO A 497 4.08 8.98 10.97
CA PRO A 497 4.05 9.68 9.68
C PRO A 497 2.95 10.75 9.63
N ARG A 498 3.13 11.80 8.81
CA ARG A 498 2.13 12.90 8.67
C ARG A 498 0.84 12.44 8.01
N ASP A 499 0.92 11.41 7.18
CA ASP A 499 -0.16 10.71 6.48
C ASP A 499 -0.79 9.56 7.31
N ALA A 500 -0.39 9.39 8.58
CA ALA A 500 -0.89 8.31 9.42
C ALA A 500 -2.42 8.40 9.65
N VAL A 501 -3.09 7.27 9.48
CA VAL A 501 -4.52 7.11 9.76
C VAL A 501 -4.72 6.63 11.20
N LEU A 502 -5.49 7.39 11.98
CA LEU A 502 -5.70 7.16 13.41
C LEU A 502 -7.09 6.57 13.67
N HIS A 503 -7.16 5.53 14.50
CA HIS A 503 -8.44 4.97 14.93
C HIS A 503 -9.13 5.88 15.96
N GLU A 504 -10.46 5.96 15.92
CA GLU A 504 -11.27 6.75 16.85
C GLU A 504 -11.00 6.48 18.34
N SER A 505 -10.59 5.26 18.71
CA SER A 505 -10.29 4.91 20.10
C SER A 505 -9.08 5.68 20.64
N LEU A 506 -8.08 5.95 19.78
CA LEU A 506 -6.94 6.81 20.11
C LEU A 506 -7.42 8.23 20.39
N ILE A 507 -8.26 8.76 19.51
CA ILE A 507 -8.80 10.12 19.56
C ILE A 507 -9.67 10.30 20.80
N TRP A 508 -10.53 9.31 21.08
CA TRP A 508 -11.36 9.28 22.28
C TRP A 508 -10.48 9.38 23.53
N ARG A 509 -9.39 8.59 23.59
CA ARG A 509 -8.48 8.61 24.74
C ARG A 509 -7.74 9.93 24.87
N LEU A 510 -7.26 10.52 23.77
CA LEU A 510 -6.59 11.83 23.77
C LEU A 510 -7.50 12.94 24.33
N LYS A 511 -8.80 12.89 24.01
CA LYS A 511 -9.81 13.87 24.47
C LYS A 511 -10.30 13.63 25.90
N ASN A 512 -10.52 12.37 26.28
CA ASN A 512 -11.18 12.04 27.55
C ASN A 512 -10.21 11.76 28.71
N ASN A 513 -8.94 11.46 28.42
CA ASN A 513 -7.93 11.22 29.45
C ASN A 513 -6.89 12.35 29.46
N ALA A 514 -6.95 13.20 30.50
CA ALA A 514 -6.02 14.31 30.67
C ALA A 514 -4.56 13.84 30.86
N ALA A 515 -4.34 12.68 31.49
CA ALA A 515 -3.02 12.12 31.75
C ALA A 515 -2.43 11.39 30.52
N TYR A 516 -3.23 11.13 29.49
CA TYR A 516 -2.75 10.54 28.24
C TYR A 516 -2.23 11.64 27.32
N SER A 517 -0.91 11.70 27.17
CA SER A 517 -0.19 12.65 26.33
C SER A 517 1.03 11.97 25.68
N PRO A 518 0.81 11.16 24.63
CA PRO A 518 1.90 10.49 23.92
C PRO A 518 2.92 11.50 23.39
N SER A 519 4.20 11.16 23.51
CA SER A 519 5.33 11.98 23.05
C SER A 519 5.76 11.71 21.60
N ASN A 520 5.01 10.86 20.88
CA ASN A 520 5.23 10.58 19.46
C ASN A 520 5.26 11.88 18.66
N ASN A 521 6.15 11.97 17.68
CA ASN A 521 6.27 13.10 16.77
C ASN A 521 6.55 12.61 15.35
N HIS A 522 6.76 13.52 14.40
CA HIS A 522 6.97 13.17 12.99
C HIS A 522 8.44 12.85 12.66
N GLY A 523 9.19 12.23 13.59
CA GLY A 523 10.59 11.93 13.34
C GLY A 523 11.51 13.14 13.45
N GLY A 524 11.19 14.05 14.35
CA GLY A 524 11.91 15.32 14.52
C GLY A 524 12.13 15.69 15.98
N SER A 525 12.68 16.88 16.22
CA SER A 525 12.79 17.46 17.57
C SER A 525 11.52 18.23 18.00
N GLU A 526 10.47 18.15 17.19
CA GLU A 526 9.19 18.82 17.44
C GLU A 526 8.46 18.24 18.65
N ASN A 527 7.58 19.07 19.22
CA ASN A 527 6.66 18.66 20.27
C ASN A 527 5.74 17.52 19.81
N GLY A 528 5.20 16.75 20.77
CA GLY A 528 4.32 15.61 20.47
C GLY A 528 3.20 15.96 19.49
N CYS A 529 3.11 15.22 18.38
CA CYS A 529 2.24 15.54 17.24
C CYS A 529 0.77 15.26 17.52
N LEU A 530 0.45 14.35 18.43
CA LEU A 530 -0.92 13.97 18.77
C LEU A 530 -1.58 14.89 19.82
N LYS A 531 -0.80 15.34 20.81
CA LYS A 531 -1.27 16.20 21.90
C LYS A 531 -0.13 16.99 22.51
N HIS A 532 -0.30 18.30 22.62
CA HIS A 532 0.68 19.20 23.23
C HIS A 532 -0.01 20.20 24.16
N LYS A 533 0.49 20.32 25.40
CA LYS A 533 -0.05 21.22 26.44
C LYS A 533 -1.56 21.11 26.65
N GLY A 534 -2.11 19.89 26.55
CA GLY A 534 -3.53 19.61 26.71
C GLY A 534 -4.38 19.78 25.43
N THR A 535 -3.83 20.40 24.39
CA THR A 535 -4.49 20.56 23.09
C THR A 535 -4.25 19.34 22.21
N VAL A 536 -5.32 18.72 21.71
CA VAL A 536 -5.29 17.59 20.77
C VAL A 536 -5.10 18.13 19.34
N ALA A 537 -4.35 17.40 18.52
CA ALA A 537 -4.14 17.76 17.11
C ALA A 537 -5.46 17.91 16.33
N SER A 538 -5.44 18.76 15.32
CA SER A 538 -6.58 18.92 14.40
C SER A 538 -6.62 17.73 13.45
N LEU A 539 -7.74 17.03 13.39
CA LEU A 539 -7.91 15.80 12.63
C LEU A 539 -9.12 15.92 11.68
N ALA A 540 -8.95 15.47 10.45
CA ALA A 540 -10.03 15.38 9.46
C ALA A 540 -10.56 13.94 9.39
N GLU A 541 -11.87 13.78 9.13
CA GLU A 541 -12.43 12.45 8.89
C GLU A 541 -11.85 11.87 7.61
N VAL A 542 -11.40 10.62 7.71
CA VAL A 542 -11.04 9.87 6.53
C VAL A 542 -12.33 9.31 5.96
N ASN A 543 -12.81 9.89 4.87
CA ASN A 543 -13.91 9.28 4.12
C ASN A 543 -13.44 7.90 3.68
N GLU A 544 -14.07 6.83 4.20
CA GLU A 544 -13.71 5.45 3.83
C GLU A 544 -13.92 5.20 2.32
N SER A 545 -14.69 6.06 1.64
CA SER A 545 -14.85 6.10 0.18
C SER A 545 -13.76 6.90 -0.56
N SER A 546 -12.89 7.65 0.13
CA SER A 546 -11.86 8.51 -0.48
C SER A 546 -10.44 8.28 0.07
N THR A 547 -10.22 7.34 0.99
CA THR A 547 -8.88 6.74 1.19
C THR A 547 -8.48 5.79 0.07
N SER A 548 -9.33 5.61 -0.95
CA SER A 548 -9.00 4.94 -2.20
C SER A 548 -8.16 5.82 -3.14
N ASN A 549 -7.14 6.51 -2.63
CA ASN A 549 -6.02 6.86 -3.50
C ASN A 549 -5.12 5.63 -3.58
N GLN A 550 -5.57 4.63 -4.36
CA GLN A 550 -4.83 3.55 -5.01
C GLN A 550 -5.83 2.45 -5.45
N GLY A 551 -6.01 2.27 -6.75
CA GLY A 551 -6.62 1.07 -7.36
C GLY A 551 -8.13 1.07 -7.59
N ALA A 552 -8.53 0.48 -8.73
CA ALA A 552 -9.89 0.25 -9.23
C ALA A 552 -10.80 -0.66 -8.35
N PHE A 553 -10.49 -0.84 -7.06
CA PHE A 553 -11.11 -1.84 -6.17
C PHE A 553 -11.50 -1.29 -4.78
N GLY A 554 -11.91 -0.03 -4.70
CA GLY A 554 -12.47 0.50 -3.45
C GLY A 554 -13.72 -0.27 -3.03
N ILE A 555 -13.73 -0.85 -1.81
CA ILE A 555 -14.95 -1.42 -1.22
C ILE A 555 -15.89 -0.25 -0.89
N ALA A 556 -16.74 0.13 -1.85
CA ALA A 556 -17.88 1.00 -1.57
C ALA A 556 -18.84 0.25 -0.65
N SER A 557 -18.67 0.42 0.66
CA SER A 557 -19.53 -0.18 1.67
C SER A 557 -20.98 0.28 1.49
N GLN A 558 -21.89 -0.65 1.16
CA GLN A 558 -23.34 -0.42 1.32
C GLN A 558 -23.78 -0.44 2.79
N ILE A 559 -22.86 -0.73 3.71
CA ILE A 559 -23.09 -0.72 5.15
C ILE A 559 -22.92 0.71 5.65
N ALA A 560 -23.89 1.17 6.46
CA ALA A 560 -23.82 2.46 7.11
C ALA A 560 -22.48 2.63 7.86
N PRO A 561 -21.88 3.84 7.85
CA PRO A 561 -20.65 4.10 8.58
C PRO A 561 -20.84 3.71 10.05
N ASP A 562 -19.96 2.85 10.55
CA ASP A 562 -19.99 2.42 11.94
C ASP A 562 -19.33 3.53 12.80
N PRO A 563 -20.09 4.22 13.66
CA PRO A 563 -19.55 5.28 14.51
C PRO A 563 -18.54 4.76 15.54
N ASP A 564 -18.31 3.44 15.61
CA ASP A 564 -17.35 2.79 16.49
C ASP A 564 -16.03 2.34 15.82
N HIS A 565 -15.88 2.55 14.51
CA HIS A 565 -14.70 2.18 13.74
C HIS A 565 -14.21 3.32 12.82
N GLN A 566 -14.52 4.57 13.17
CA GLN A 566 -14.11 5.71 12.36
C GLN A 566 -12.60 5.90 12.37
N THR A 567 -12.06 6.28 11.22
CA THR A 567 -10.65 6.65 11.04
C THR A 567 -10.52 8.14 10.77
N LYS A 568 -9.47 8.78 11.31
CA LYS A 568 -9.18 10.21 11.09
C LYS A 568 -7.71 10.42 10.77
N GLY A 569 -7.41 11.34 9.85
CA GLY A 569 -6.06 11.76 9.50
C GLY A 569 -5.74 13.14 10.06
N PHE A 570 -4.47 13.56 10.05
CA PHE A 570 -4.09 14.92 10.45
C PHE A 570 -4.68 15.97 9.47
N GLN A 571 -5.23 17.06 10.01
CA GLN A 571 -5.82 18.13 9.19
C GLN A 571 -4.71 19.04 8.63
N GLY A 572 -4.47 18.94 7.33
CA GLY A 572 -3.66 19.90 6.55
C GLY A 572 -2.16 19.61 6.44
N PHE A 573 -1.78 18.86 5.41
CA PHE A 573 -0.74 19.22 4.42
C PHE A 573 -1.28 18.91 3.02
N THR A 574 -2.39 19.56 2.66
CA THR A 574 -2.72 19.86 1.26
C THR A 574 -2.68 21.38 1.15
N SER A 575 -1.74 21.89 0.37
CA SER A 575 -1.65 23.29 -0.11
C SER A 575 -2.03 24.37 0.91
N LEU A 576 -1.06 24.83 1.70
CA LEU A 576 -1.14 26.12 2.38
C LEU A 576 -0.22 27.10 1.64
N VAL A 577 -0.85 27.85 0.75
CA VAL A 577 -0.64 29.29 0.50
C VAL A 577 0.53 29.88 1.29
N TRP A 578 1.60 30.24 0.57
CA TRP A 578 2.54 31.24 1.05
C TRP A 578 1.78 32.56 1.25
N VAL A 579 1.31 32.83 2.46
CA VAL A 579 0.98 34.21 2.85
C VAL A 579 2.32 34.91 3.03
N LYS A 580 2.73 35.64 1.98
CA LYS A 580 3.81 36.62 2.05
C LYS A 580 3.58 37.55 3.25
N GLY A 581 4.63 37.70 4.05
CA GLY A 581 5.12 38.98 4.53
C GLY A 581 4.15 39.88 5.30
N TYR A 582 4.40 40.00 6.60
CA TYR A 582 4.19 41.27 7.29
C TYR A 582 4.87 42.39 6.51
N SER A 583 4.09 43.34 5.98
CA SER A 583 4.54 44.71 5.83
C SER A 583 3.40 45.65 6.19
N SER A 584 3.77 46.64 6.97
CA SER A 584 2.96 47.66 7.60
C SER A 584 2.35 48.67 6.62
N GLN A 585 1.21 49.23 7.06
CA GLN A 585 0.56 50.48 6.63
C GLN A 585 -0.57 50.37 5.59
N GLY A 586 -1.72 50.99 5.92
CA GLY A 586 -2.70 51.46 4.94
C GLY A 586 -4.15 51.07 5.21
N ILE A 587 -4.84 51.87 6.01
CA ILE A 587 -6.31 51.95 6.09
C ILE A 587 -6.87 52.27 4.69
N VAL A 588 -7.92 51.58 4.21
CA VAL A 588 -9.14 52.16 3.61
C VAL A 588 -10.28 51.13 3.59
N THR A 589 -11.39 51.54 4.19
CA THR A 589 -12.75 50.98 4.16
C THR A 589 -13.37 51.11 2.76
N THR A 590 -14.15 50.14 2.26
CA THR A 590 -15.50 50.37 1.66
C THR A 590 -16.21 49.03 1.42
N ILE A 591 -17.50 49.02 1.79
CA ILE A 591 -18.49 47.95 1.74
C ILE A 591 -19.04 47.81 0.31
N GLY A 592 -19.20 46.58 -0.18
CA GLY A 592 -19.93 46.25 -1.40
C GLY A 592 -20.63 44.89 -1.25
N THR A 593 -21.94 44.89 -1.43
CA THR A 593 -22.94 43.89 -1.03
C THR A 593 -23.01 42.61 -1.89
N THR A 594 -23.13 41.49 -1.18
CA THR A 594 -23.91 40.25 -1.43
C THR A 594 -24.44 39.95 -2.83
N THR A 595 -24.03 38.78 -3.37
CA THR A 595 -24.96 37.86 -4.05
C THR A 595 -24.57 36.40 -3.78
N GLN A 596 -25.53 35.59 -3.34
CA GLN A 596 -25.43 34.14 -3.18
C GLN A 596 -25.25 33.43 -4.54
N LYS A 597 -24.43 32.38 -4.55
CA LYS A 597 -24.40 31.19 -5.44
C LYS A 597 -23.20 30.37 -4.95
N GLY A 598 -23.18 29.06 -4.76
CA GLY A 598 -24.02 27.91 -5.04
C GLY A 598 -23.14 26.70 -4.66
N ALA A 599 -23.75 25.56 -4.36
CA ALA A 599 -23.13 24.32 -3.87
C ALA A 599 -21.65 24.08 -4.27
N ALA A 600 -20.78 23.90 -3.27
CA ALA A 600 -19.38 23.53 -3.49
C ALA A 600 -19.30 22.02 -3.77
N ALA A 601 -18.87 21.69 -4.99
CA ALA A 601 -18.62 20.35 -5.49
C ALA A 601 -17.29 19.75 -4.94
N THR A 602 -17.24 18.42 -4.93
CA THR A 602 -16.17 17.46 -4.61
C THR A 602 -14.78 17.88 -5.16
N PRO A 603 -13.64 17.53 -4.52
CA PRO A 603 -12.31 17.97 -4.98
C PRO A 603 -11.92 17.20 -6.26
N GLY A 604 -12.23 17.78 -7.41
CA GLY A 604 -11.81 17.30 -8.72
C GLY A 604 -10.39 17.73 -9.07
N ILE A 605 -9.82 17.07 -10.08
CA ILE A 605 -8.63 17.49 -10.82
C ILE A 605 -8.78 18.99 -11.13
N GLY A 606 -7.79 19.79 -10.72
CA GLY A 606 -7.80 21.24 -10.93
C GLY A 606 -7.53 21.57 -12.39
N TYR A 607 -8.59 21.79 -13.16
CA TYR A 607 -8.51 22.24 -14.54
C TYR A 607 -8.36 23.77 -14.63
N CYS A 608 -7.76 24.26 -15.72
CA CYS A 608 -7.62 25.69 -15.98
C CYS A 608 -8.97 26.39 -16.23
N GLY A 609 -10.01 25.64 -16.57
CA GLY A 609 -11.40 26.13 -16.64
C GLY A 609 -12.41 25.10 -16.12
N GLY A 610 -13.67 25.52 -15.93
CA GLY A 610 -14.79 24.63 -15.61
C GLY A 610 -15.01 23.58 -16.71
N LEU A 611 -15.63 22.45 -16.36
CA LEU A 611 -15.92 21.36 -17.33
C LEU A 611 -16.89 21.80 -18.43
N ASP A 612 -17.76 22.77 -18.14
CA ASP A 612 -18.79 23.29 -19.04
C ASP A 612 -18.40 24.65 -19.67
N ASP A 613 -17.18 25.13 -19.44
CA ASP A 613 -16.75 26.42 -19.97
C ASP A 613 -16.49 26.30 -21.48
N PRO A 614 -16.90 27.30 -22.29
CA PRO A 614 -16.65 27.28 -23.73
C PRO A 614 -15.16 27.38 -24.03
N THR A 615 -14.72 26.70 -25.10
CA THR A 615 -13.33 26.80 -25.59
C THR A 615 -12.95 28.26 -25.87
N ILE A 616 -11.81 28.68 -25.33
CA ILE A 616 -11.30 30.04 -25.49
C ILE A 616 -10.52 30.16 -26.81
N ALA A 617 -10.91 31.10 -27.67
CA ALA A 617 -10.13 31.48 -28.85
C ALA A 617 -9.14 32.59 -28.48
N THR A 618 -7.85 32.43 -28.81
CA THR A 618 -6.82 33.46 -28.60
C THR A 618 -5.94 33.64 -29.84
N ASN A 619 -5.32 34.81 -29.99
CA ASN A 619 -4.24 35.06 -30.95
C ASN A 619 -2.87 35.20 -30.26
N GLY A 620 -2.82 34.90 -28.96
CA GLY A 620 -1.68 35.12 -28.08
C GLY A 620 -2.11 35.83 -26.79
N ASP A 621 -1.52 35.42 -25.67
CA ASP A 621 -1.80 35.94 -24.34
C ASP A 621 -0.64 36.82 -23.84
N GLU A 622 -0.88 37.60 -22.79
CA GLU A 622 0.20 38.30 -22.09
C GLU A 622 1.17 37.30 -21.45
N VAL A 623 2.46 37.67 -21.39
CA VAL A 623 3.52 36.79 -20.88
C VAL A 623 3.57 36.83 -19.35
N ASP A 624 2.50 36.33 -18.74
CA ASP A 624 2.34 36.22 -17.28
C ASP A 624 2.12 34.75 -16.88
N GLY A 625 2.84 34.34 -15.83
CA GLY A 625 2.79 32.96 -15.32
C GLY A 625 3.41 31.88 -16.24
N PRO A 626 3.05 30.61 -16.02
CA PRO A 626 3.49 29.48 -16.84
C PRO A 626 2.76 29.46 -18.19
N GLY A 627 3.39 28.88 -19.20
CA GLY A 627 2.85 28.86 -20.56
C GLY A 627 3.90 28.60 -21.61
N PHE A 628 3.49 28.52 -22.86
CA PHE A 628 4.42 28.16 -23.94
C PHE A 628 4.27 29.05 -25.16
N TRP A 629 5.40 29.28 -25.82
CA TRP A 629 5.44 29.90 -27.14
C TRP A 629 5.07 28.86 -28.19
N ILE A 630 4.16 29.20 -29.10
CA ILE A 630 3.79 28.36 -30.24
C ILE A 630 4.20 29.08 -31.51
N THR A 631 5.07 28.43 -32.28
CA THR A 631 5.55 28.90 -33.57
C THR A 631 4.99 28.04 -34.69
N LYS A 632 4.34 28.70 -35.66
CA LYS A 632 3.84 28.04 -36.88
C LYS A 632 4.87 28.16 -38.00
N LYS A 633 5.62 27.10 -38.29
CA LYS A 633 6.42 27.03 -39.54
C LYS A 633 5.62 26.49 -40.73
N ASP A 634 4.45 25.88 -40.49
CA ASP A 634 3.57 25.35 -41.52
C ASP A 634 2.94 26.46 -42.39
N ASP A 635 2.92 26.28 -43.72
CA ASP A 635 2.39 27.22 -44.70
C ASP A 635 0.87 27.09 -44.94
N SER A 636 0.22 26.09 -44.37
CA SER A 636 -1.21 25.79 -44.53
C SER A 636 -2.08 26.79 -43.73
N PRO A 637 -2.95 27.58 -44.38
CA PRO A 637 -3.73 28.64 -43.73
C PRO A 637 -4.80 28.12 -42.76
N GLU A 638 -5.25 26.87 -42.91
CA GLU A 638 -6.32 26.26 -42.12
C GLU A 638 -5.86 25.66 -40.77
N VAL A 639 -4.55 25.52 -40.56
CA VAL A 639 -3.99 24.86 -39.36
C VAL A 639 -4.13 25.76 -38.14
N ASN A 640 -4.82 25.24 -37.13
CA ASN A 640 -4.97 25.83 -35.81
C ASN A 640 -4.35 24.91 -34.75
N TYR A 641 -4.06 25.46 -33.57
CA TYR A 641 -3.47 24.72 -32.46
C TYR A 641 -4.47 24.65 -31.31
N PHE A 642 -4.77 23.44 -30.85
CA PHE A 642 -5.78 23.17 -29.84
C PHE A 642 -5.13 22.61 -28.57
N LEU A 643 -5.49 23.20 -27.43
CA LEU A 643 -4.99 22.86 -26.11
C LEU A 643 -6.03 22.00 -25.40
N TYR A 644 -5.70 20.74 -25.10
CA TYR A 644 -6.55 19.81 -24.36
C TYR A 644 -5.94 19.53 -23.00
N GLU A 645 -6.75 19.61 -21.96
CA GLU A 645 -6.36 19.15 -20.62
C GLU A 645 -6.55 17.63 -20.52
N ASN A 646 -5.74 16.97 -19.69
CA ASN A 646 -5.82 15.52 -19.50
C ASN A 646 -7.24 15.09 -19.08
N SER A 647 -7.74 14.01 -19.66
CA SER A 647 -9.12 13.52 -19.46
C SER A 647 -10.23 14.44 -20.01
N ARG A 648 -9.90 15.44 -20.85
CA ARG A 648 -10.86 16.26 -21.60
C ARG A 648 -10.62 16.17 -23.11
N ASP A 649 -10.76 14.98 -23.69
CA ASP A 649 -10.41 14.75 -25.10
C ASP A 649 -11.46 15.21 -26.12
N GLU A 650 -12.70 15.45 -25.67
CA GLU A 650 -13.82 15.87 -26.51
C GLU A 650 -13.90 17.39 -26.72
N HIS A 651 -13.29 18.17 -25.82
CA HIS A 651 -13.45 19.62 -25.74
C HIS A 651 -12.11 20.29 -25.41
N PRO A 652 -11.48 21.02 -26.36
CA PRO A 652 -10.28 21.78 -26.07
C PRO A 652 -10.59 22.92 -25.11
N TRP A 653 -9.66 23.23 -24.21
CA TRP A 653 -9.78 24.36 -23.28
C TRP A 653 -9.56 25.69 -24.02
N LYS A 654 -8.55 25.73 -24.89
CA LYS A 654 -8.14 26.93 -25.63
C LYS A 654 -7.67 26.53 -27.03
N TYR A 655 -7.80 27.42 -28.01
CA TYR A 655 -7.17 27.24 -29.30
C TYR A 655 -6.67 28.57 -29.87
N LEU A 656 -5.70 28.49 -30.77
CA LEU A 656 -5.13 29.66 -31.44
C LEU A 656 -4.97 29.50 -32.94
N SER A 657 -5.09 30.63 -33.63
CA SER A 657 -4.87 30.79 -35.07
C SER A 657 -3.64 31.67 -35.30
N LEU A 658 -2.64 31.16 -36.02
CA LEU A 658 -1.42 31.91 -36.32
C LEU A 658 -1.20 32.08 -37.82
N PRO A 659 -0.74 33.26 -38.27
CA PRO A 659 -0.14 33.42 -39.60
C PRO A 659 1.10 32.52 -39.75
N THR A 660 1.41 32.12 -40.98
CA THR A 660 2.63 31.38 -41.29
C THR A 660 3.87 32.16 -40.88
N GLY A 661 4.78 31.52 -40.14
CA GLY A 661 5.99 32.13 -39.59
C GLY A 661 5.78 32.96 -38.32
N ALA A 662 4.55 33.05 -37.80
CA ALA A 662 4.26 33.78 -36.57
C ALA A 662 4.47 32.92 -35.31
N THR A 663 4.80 33.61 -34.23
CA THR A 663 5.00 33.05 -32.88
C THR A 663 4.13 33.80 -31.89
N ALA A 664 3.42 33.08 -31.03
CA ALA A 664 2.61 33.67 -29.95
C ALA A 664 2.76 32.91 -28.65
N PHE A 665 2.68 33.62 -27.52
CA PHE A 665 2.68 33.01 -26.20
C PHE A 665 1.27 32.62 -25.79
N VAL A 666 1.10 31.49 -25.11
CA VAL A 666 -0.18 31.05 -24.56
C VAL A 666 0.02 30.74 -23.08
N SER A 667 -0.73 31.47 -22.23
CA SER A 667 -0.67 31.29 -20.78
C SER A 667 -1.57 30.13 -20.37
N VAL A 668 -1.08 29.34 -19.41
CA VAL A 668 -1.78 28.21 -18.80
C VAL A 668 -1.85 28.40 -17.29
N CYS A 669 -2.77 27.70 -16.61
CA CYS A 669 -2.87 27.75 -15.16
C CYS A 669 -1.76 26.96 -14.47
N GLY A 670 -1.53 27.21 -13.18
CA GLY A 670 -0.51 26.52 -12.38
C GLY A 670 -0.77 25.03 -12.12
N THR A 671 -1.94 24.52 -12.53
CA THR A 671 -2.32 23.10 -12.46
C THR A 671 -2.39 22.44 -13.85
N TRP A 672 -1.94 23.14 -14.90
CA TRP A 672 -2.01 22.67 -16.27
C TRP A 672 -1.32 21.32 -16.43
N GLN A 673 -2.06 20.34 -16.95
CA GLN A 673 -1.55 19.08 -17.47
C GLN A 673 -2.32 18.77 -18.74
N GLY A 674 -1.63 18.70 -19.86
CA GLY A 674 -2.31 18.57 -21.13
C GLY A 674 -1.40 18.49 -22.34
N ARG A 675 -2.01 18.71 -23.49
CA ARG A 675 -1.36 18.61 -24.79
C ARG A 675 -1.79 19.71 -25.75
N VAL A 676 -0.92 20.00 -26.70
CA VAL A 676 -1.20 20.85 -27.87
C VAL A 676 -1.14 20.01 -29.13
N VAL A 677 -2.19 20.10 -29.95
CA VAL A 677 -2.31 19.35 -31.22
C VAL A 677 -2.69 20.28 -32.36
N ARG A 678 -2.29 19.90 -33.59
CA ARG A 678 -2.72 20.58 -34.82
C ARG A 678 -4.09 20.07 -35.26
N GLY A 679 -4.93 20.96 -35.76
CA GLY A 679 -6.26 20.60 -36.24
C GLY A 679 -6.99 21.72 -36.94
N ILE A 680 -8.30 21.53 -37.13
CA ILE A 680 -9.19 22.54 -37.72
C ILE A 680 -10.44 22.73 -36.84
N PRO A 681 -10.97 23.97 -36.71
CA PRO A 681 -12.11 24.24 -35.83
C PRO A 681 -13.35 23.39 -36.11
N LYS A 682 -13.58 23.03 -37.38
CA LYS A 682 -14.75 22.22 -37.79
C LYS A 682 -14.75 20.80 -37.18
N ILE A 683 -13.57 20.24 -36.91
CA ILE A 683 -13.43 18.88 -36.37
C ILE A 683 -13.18 18.98 -34.87
N ASN A 684 -12.19 19.76 -34.45
CA ASN A 684 -11.76 19.83 -33.05
C ASN A 684 -12.73 20.56 -32.10
N LEU A 685 -13.81 21.17 -32.62
CA LEU A 685 -14.88 21.78 -31.82
C LEU A 685 -16.23 21.06 -32.00
N ASP A 686 -16.24 19.84 -32.55
CA ASP A 686 -17.49 19.08 -32.79
C ASP A 686 -17.99 18.30 -31.55
N GLY A 687 -17.24 18.31 -30.46
CA GLY A 687 -17.55 17.62 -29.20
C GLY A 687 -17.19 16.14 -29.19
N LYS A 688 -16.36 15.65 -30.12
CA LYS A 688 -15.89 14.27 -30.19
C LYS A 688 -14.38 14.16 -29.99
N VAL A 689 -13.94 12.94 -29.66
CA VAL A 689 -12.53 12.61 -29.46
C VAL A 689 -11.81 12.49 -30.81
N HIS A 690 -10.76 13.30 -30.97
CA HIS A 690 -9.91 13.33 -32.17
C HIS A 690 -8.43 13.24 -31.79
N ASN A 691 -7.94 12.02 -31.54
CA ASN A 691 -6.60 11.80 -30.99
C ASN A 691 -5.49 11.64 -32.04
N LEU A 692 -5.82 11.37 -33.30
CA LEU A 692 -4.83 11.06 -34.35
C LEU A 692 -3.98 12.29 -34.73
N GLY A 693 -2.72 12.34 -34.32
CA GLY A 693 -1.79 13.42 -34.70
C GLY A 693 -0.61 13.60 -33.73
N THR A 694 0.28 14.55 -34.03
CA THR A 694 1.46 14.85 -33.20
C THR A 694 1.06 15.58 -31.92
N TRP A 695 1.48 15.07 -30.77
CA TRP A 695 1.14 15.64 -29.46
C TRP A 695 2.34 16.32 -28.83
N PHE A 696 2.20 17.60 -28.48
CA PHE A 696 3.14 18.31 -27.62
C PHE A 696 2.59 18.30 -26.21
N LYS A 697 3.20 17.53 -25.31
CA LYS A 697 2.70 17.35 -23.94
C LYS A 697 3.42 18.28 -22.99
N SER A 698 2.71 18.81 -22.00
CA SER A 698 3.32 19.55 -20.90
C SER A 698 2.54 19.46 -19.60
N SER A 699 3.27 19.62 -18.49
CA SER A 699 2.73 19.60 -17.14
C SER A 699 3.44 20.63 -16.27
N VAL A 700 2.67 21.48 -15.59
CA VAL A 700 3.18 22.44 -14.62
C VAL A 700 3.28 21.76 -13.26
N ALA A 701 4.48 21.73 -12.70
CA ALA A 701 4.76 21.19 -11.39
C ALA A 701 4.37 22.19 -10.29
N PRO A 702 4.06 21.72 -9.06
CA PRO A 702 3.69 22.61 -7.94
C PRO A 702 4.73 23.67 -7.56
N ASN A 703 6.00 23.45 -7.91
CA ASN A 703 7.10 24.39 -7.71
C ASN A 703 7.20 25.46 -8.82
N GLY A 704 6.29 25.45 -9.80
CA GLY A 704 6.27 26.37 -10.93
C GLY A 704 7.15 25.95 -12.11
N TRP A 705 7.82 24.81 -12.03
CA TRP A 705 8.55 24.25 -13.18
C TRP A 705 7.58 23.67 -14.20
N MET A 706 8.02 23.55 -15.45
CA MET A 706 7.24 22.90 -16.48
C MET A 706 8.05 21.80 -17.16
N TRP A 707 7.45 20.62 -17.23
CA TRP A 707 7.95 19.49 -17.99
C TRP A 707 7.24 19.44 -19.33
N GLY A 708 7.92 19.00 -20.38
CA GLY A 708 7.27 18.76 -21.66
C GLY A 708 8.07 17.86 -22.59
N ASP A 709 7.36 17.33 -23.58
CA ASP A 709 7.91 16.44 -24.60
C ASP A 709 7.06 16.47 -25.88
N ILE A 710 7.52 15.76 -26.91
CA ILE A 710 6.77 15.50 -28.14
C ILE A 710 6.48 14.00 -28.23
N SER A 711 5.26 13.64 -28.65
CA SER A 711 4.83 12.25 -28.79
C SER A 711 4.14 11.98 -30.12
N PHE A 712 4.55 10.88 -30.76
CA PHE A 712 3.96 10.33 -31.97
C PHE A 712 3.15 9.05 -31.71
N LEU A 713 2.98 8.66 -30.44
CA LEU A 713 2.29 7.42 -30.08
C LEU A 713 0.86 7.36 -30.64
N GLU A 714 0.12 8.47 -30.55
CA GLU A 714 -1.23 8.62 -31.10
C GLU A 714 -1.24 8.93 -32.61
N GLY A 715 -0.11 8.76 -33.30
CA GLY A 715 0.12 9.08 -34.71
C GLY A 715 0.95 10.35 -34.89
N CYS A 716 1.33 10.65 -36.12
CA CYS A 716 2.13 11.82 -36.44
C CYS A 716 1.60 12.52 -37.69
N ASP A 717 1.21 13.78 -37.52
CA ASP A 717 0.69 14.63 -38.59
C ASP A 717 1.70 15.69 -39.04
N GLY A 718 2.94 15.63 -38.55
CA GLY A 718 4.04 16.54 -38.86
C GLY A 718 5.05 16.65 -37.70
N GLY A 719 6.29 17.01 -38.01
CA GLY A 719 7.36 17.11 -37.03
C GLY A 719 7.31 18.40 -36.21
N GLY A 720 8.32 18.59 -35.38
CA GLY A 720 8.50 19.81 -34.63
C GLY A 720 9.60 19.73 -33.59
N SER A 721 9.73 20.80 -32.80
CA SER A 721 10.71 20.90 -31.74
C SER A 721 10.15 21.54 -30.48
N ILE A 722 10.74 21.15 -29.36
CA ILE A 722 10.44 21.66 -28.02
C ILE A 722 11.73 22.19 -27.39
N ALA A 723 11.69 23.38 -26.80
CA ALA A 723 12.85 23.99 -26.16
C ALA A 723 12.51 24.63 -24.81
N THR A 724 13.49 24.64 -23.92
CA THR A 724 13.46 25.37 -22.64
C THR A 724 13.70 26.87 -22.85
N THR A 725 13.10 27.71 -22.01
CA THR A 725 13.25 29.18 -22.10
C THR A 725 13.93 29.81 -20.88
N ASP A 726 14.42 28.98 -19.96
CA ASP A 726 15.06 29.37 -18.69
C ASP A 726 16.57 29.57 -18.80
N GLY A 727 17.13 29.47 -20.01
CA GLY A 727 18.57 29.58 -20.28
C GLY A 727 19.35 28.28 -20.15
N SER A 728 18.68 27.15 -19.85
CA SER A 728 19.33 25.83 -19.83
C SER A 728 19.71 25.31 -21.23
N ASN A 729 19.14 25.90 -22.30
CA ASN A 729 19.41 25.56 -23.70
C ASN A 729 19.17 24.08 -24.05
N VAL A 730 18.26 23.42 -23.33
CA VAL A 730 17.82 22.06 -23.64
C VAL A 730 16.70 22.13 -24.67
N SER A 731 16.85 21.38 -25.77
CA SER A 731 15.83 21.21 -26.80
C SER A 731 15.72 19.75 -27.25
N ARG A 732 14.58 19.39 -27.83
CA ARG A 732 14.38 18.17 -28.61
C ARG A 732 13.74 18.50 -29.95
N GLU A 733 14.12 17.80 -31.00
CA GLU A 733 13.56 18.03 -32.32
C GLU A 733 13.46 16.77 -33.19
N CYS A 734 12.56 16.83 -34.16
CA CYS A 734 12.41 15.80 -35.17
C CYS A 734 12.05 16.42 -36.51
N TYR A 735 12.72 15.89 -37.54
CA TYR A 735 12.70 16.20 -38.98
C TYR A 735 11.59 17.16 -39.50
N GLU A 736 11.96 18.15 -40.32
CA GLU A 736 11.05 19.23 -40.77
C GLU A 736 9.88 18.80 -41.68
N ASP A 737 9.98 17.69 -42.46
CA ASP A 737 8.87 17.15 -43.28
C ASP A 737 8.79 15.62 -43.18
N LEU A 738 8.10 15.13 -42.14
CA LEU A 738 7.97 13.68 -41.83
C LEU A 738 7.01 12.92 -42.75
N LEU A 739 6.07 13.62 -43.39
CA LEU A 739 5.04 13.00 -44.23
C LEU A 739 5.54 12.75 -45.66
N ALA A 740 6.58 13.46 -46.09
CA ALA A 740 7.16 13.32 -47.41
C ALA A 740 7.83 11.94 -47.61
N GLY A 741 7.28 11.14 -48.52
CA GLY A 741 7.85 9.84 -48.90
C GLY A 741 7.46 8.68 -47.98
N ALA A 742 6.57 8.90 -47.00
CA ALA A 742 6.07 7.83 -46.13
C ALA A 742 5.36 6.73 -46.95
N PRO A 743 5.62 5.44 -46.67
CA PRO A 743 4.99 4.35 -47.39
C PRO A 743 3.48 4.35 -47.14
N SER A 744 2.69 3.95 -48.15
CA SER A 744 1.23 3.96 -48.07
C SER A 744 0.67 3.09 -46.93
N SER A 745 1.39 2.04 -46.54
CA SER A 745 1.07 1.18 -45.40
C SER A 745 1.32 1.80 -44.03
N ALA A 746 2.12 2.88 -43.94
CA ALA A 746 2.33 3.65 -42.70
C ALA A 746 1.25 4.72 -42.45
N LEU A 747 0.34 4.95 -43.41
CA LEU A 747 -0.59 6.07 -43.37
C LEU A 747 -1.97 5.69 -42.81
N ALA A 748 -2.45 6.46 -41.85
CA ALA A 748 -3.84 6.52 -41.42
C ALA A 748 -4.55 7.73 -42.07
N THR A 749 -5.89 7.78 -41.96
CA THR A 749 -6.70 8.88 -42.48
C THR A 749 -7.37 9.59 -41.31
N LYS A 750 -7.13 10.89 -41.17
CA LYS A 750 -7.88 11.76 -40.27
C LYS A 750 -9.33 11.91 -40.75
N GLU A 751 -10.21 12.38 -39.88
CA GLU A 751 -11.61 12.68 -40.14
C GLU A 751 -11.79 13.80 -41.17
N THR A 752 -10.78 14.65 -41.33
CA THR A 752 -10.66 15.63 -42.41
C THR A 752 -10.49 14.99 -43.80
N GLY A 753 -10.19 13.68 -43.87
CA GLY A 753 -9.79 12.96 -45.07
C GLY A 753 -8.28 12.99 -45.32
N THR A 754 -7.52 13.69 -44.48
CA THR A 754 -6.08 13.87 -44.67
C THR A 754 -5.28 12.64 -44.25
N LYS A 755 -4.27 12.27 -45.05
CA LYS A 755 -3.36 11.17 -44.73
C LYS A 755 -2.22 11.64 -43.83
N VAL A 756 -2.03 10.95 -42.71
CA VAL A 756 -1.00 11.17 -41.68
C VAL A 756 -0.40 9.83 -41.25
N LEU A 757 0.69 9.81 -40.49
CA LEU A 757 1.25 8.58 -39.97
C LEU A 757 0.32 7.95 -38.95
N ALA A 758 0.15 6.63 -39.05
CA ALA A 758 -0.75 5.86 -38.20
C ALA A 758 -0.27 5.77 -36.75
N LYS A 759 -1.19 5.45 -35.84
CA LYS A 759 -0.88 5.29 -34.42
C LYS A 759 0.14 4.18 -34.19
N LEU A 760 1.02 4.41 -33.21
CA LEU A 760 2.01 3.44 -32.75
C LEU A 760 1.56 2.69 -31.49
N VAL A 761 0.42 3.06 -30.92
CA VAL A 761 -0.20 2.43 -29.73
C VAL A 761 -1.67 2.08 -29.99
N GLY A 762 -2.26 1.29 -29.09
CA GLY A 762 -3.65 0.81 -29.17
C GLY A 762 -3.77 -0.62 -29.69
N ASP A 763 -5.00 -1.06 -30.00
CA ASP A 763 -5.30 -2.45 -30.39
C ASP A 763 -4.62 -2.89 -31.71
N THR A 764 -4.25 -1.94 -32.57
CA THR A 764 -3.59 -2.20 -33.87
C THR A 764 -2.46 -1.20 -34.15
N PRO A 765 -1.31 -1.30 -33.46
CA PRO A 765 -0.20 -0.38 -33.67
C PRO A 765 0.43 -0.62 -35.06
N ASN A 766 0.75 0.45 -35.78
CA ASN A 766 1.29 0.34 -37.13
C ASN A 766 2.82 0.27 -37.10
N GLN A 767 3.35 -0.95 -37.22
CA GLN A 767 4.79 -1.18 -37.22
C GLN A 767 5.53 -0.47 -38.38
N VAL A 768 4.90 -0.33 -39.55
CA VAL A 768 5.52 0.37 -40.69
C VAL A 768 5.65 1.87 -40.43
N ALA A 769 4.67 2.46 -39.74
CA ALA A 769 4.74 3.84 -39.28
C ALA A 769 5.85 4.01 -38.23
N LYS A 770 5.95 3.08 -37.26
CA LYS A 770 7.02 3.06 -36.27
C LYS A 770 8.40 3.01 -36.92
N ASP A 771 8.61 2.07 -37.84
CA ASP A 771 9.89 1.91 -38.55
C ASP A 771 10.23 3.15 -39.40
N TRP A 772 9.22 3.77 -40.02
CA TRP A 772 9.40 5.02 -40.76
C TRP A 772 9.84 6.16 -39.85
N GLU A 773 9.18 6.34 -38.71
CA GLU A 773 9.50 7.39 -37.74
C GLU A 773 10.89 7.19 -37.12
N LEU A 774 11.24 5.95 -36.75
CA LEU A 774 12.58 5.59 -36.28
C LEU A 774 13.68 5.82 -37.33
N SER A 775 13.35 5.78 -38.62
CA SER A 775 14.31 6.10 -39.69
C SER A 775 14.60 7.60 -39.82
N LYS A 776 13.77 8.46 -39.23
CA LYS A 776 13.84 9.92 -39.36
C LYS A 776 14.18 10.61 -38.05
N CYS A 777 13.81 10.03 -36.92
CA CYS A 777 13.89 10.63 -35.60
C CYS A 777 14.38 9.65 -34.55
N SER A 778 15.04 10.19 -33.52
CA SER A 778 15.64 9.40 -32.45
C SER A 778 14.66 9.17 -31.31
N THR A 779 14.64 7.97 -30.72
CA THR A 779 13.84 7.63 -29.53
C THR A 779 14.26 8.41 -28.28
N GLY A 780 15.47 8.96 -28.27
CA GLY A 780 15.93 9.89 -27.22
C GLY A 780 15.39 11.32 -27.39
N GLU A 781 14.78 11.63 -28.55
CA GLU A 781 14.31 12.97 -28.89
C GLU A 781 12.79 13.10 -28.85
N ILE A 782 12.06 12.05 -29.27
CA ILE A 782 10.59 12.02 -29.31
C ILE A 782 10.07 10.66 -28.87
N TRP A 783 8.89 10.62 -28.25
CA TRP A 783 8.19 9.37 -27.94
C TRP A 783 7.69 8.67 -29.21
N ILE A 784 8.43 7.65 -29.65
CA ILE A 784 8.10 6.74 -30.77
C ILE A 784 7.86 5.30 -30.24
N ASP A 785 8.38 4.98 -29.06
CA ASP A 785 8.05 3.78 -28.29
C ASP A 785 7.82 4.11 -26.82
N GLY A 786 6.98 3.33 -26.13
CA GLY A 786 6.61 3.57 -24.74
C GLY A 786 7.63 3.10 -23.70
N GLY A 787 8.83 2.69 -24.12
CA GLY A 787 9.79 1.95 -23.28
C GLY A 787 11.10 2.67 -22.96
N ASN A 788 11.25 3.97 -23.23
CA ASN A 788 12.50 4.71 -22.98
C ASN A 788 12.26 6.02 -22.19
N SER A 789 12.99 6.27 -21.11
CA SER A 789 12.95 7.53 -20.32
C SER A 789 13.73 8.70 -20.99
N GLY A 790 13.51 8.96 -22.27
CA GLY A 790 14.44 9.77 -23.11
C GLY A 790 14.06 11.23 -23.45
N PRO A 791 12.82 11.56 -23.88
CA PRO A 791 12.57 12.81 -24.62
C PRO A 791 12.02 13.98 -23.78
N VAL A 792 11.85 13.80 -22.45
CA VAL A 792 11.27 14.84 -21.58
C VAL A 792 12.30 15.92 -21.27
N ILE A 793 11.91 17.18 -21.43
CA ILE A 793 12.69 18.34 -21.01
C ILE A 793 12.01 19.07 -19.86
N LYS A 794 12.83 19.76 -19.05
CA LYS A 794 12.39 20.51 -17.88
C LYS A 794 12.80 21.97 -18.02
N SER A 795 11.85 22.88 -17.82
CA SER A 795 12.13 24.32 -17.70
C SER A 795 11.73 24.85 -16.32
N THR A 796 12.69 25.45 -15.63
CA THR A 796 12.56 25.94 -14.26
C THR A 796 11.80 27.26 -14.12
N ASN A 797 11.64 28.01 -15.21
CA ASN A 797 10.84 29.23 -15.25
C ASN A 797 9.34 28.98 -15.61
N GLY A 798 8.95 27.71 -15.74
CA GLY A 798 7.58 27.31 -16.09
C GLY A 798 7.20 27.58 -17.54
N ARG A 799 8.18 27.77 -18.45
CA ARG A 799 7.93 28.20 -19.83
C ARG A 799 8.70 27.38 -20.88
N LEU A 800 8.00 26.95 -21.93
CA LEU A 800 8.56 26.16 -23.04
C LEU A 800 8.30 26.86 -24.37
N GLU A 801 9.03 26.45 -25.40
CA GLU A 801 8.78 26.84 -26.79
C GLU A 801 8.44 25.58 -27.60
N PHE A 802 7.31 25.61 -28.30
CA PHE A 802 6.85 24.58 -29.24
C PHE A 802 6.90 25.14 -30.66
N VAL A 803 7.69 24.51 -31.52
CA VAL A 803 7.76 24.84 -32.93
C VAL A 803 7.15 23.71 -33.73
N PHE A 804 6.03 23.99 -34.38
CA PHE A 804 5.39 23.03 -35.27
C PHE A 804 5.97 23.18 -36.68
N TYR A 805 6.61 22.14 -37.17
CA TYR A 805 7.15 22.07 -38.52
C TYR A 805 6.04 21.76 -39.53
N LYS A 806 6.42 21.49 -40.78
CA LYS A 806 5.47 21.23 -41.86
C LYS A 806 4.67 19.96 -41.59
N GLY A 807 3.36 20.04 -41.71
CA GLY A 807 2.45 18.96 -41.41
C GLY A 807 1.09 19.13 -42.07
N LYS A 808 0.08 18.44 -41.53
CA LYS A 808 -1.29 18.44 -42.04
C LYS A 808 -2.31 18.39 -40.90
N ALA A 809 -3.37 19.21 -40.99
CA ALA A 809 -4.45 19.24 -40.01
C ALA A 809 -5.57 18.24 -40.28
#